data_AF-A0A136JUL3-F1
#
_entry.id   AF-A0A136JUL3-F1
#
_cell.length_a   1.000
_cell.length_b   1.000
_cell.length_c   1.000
_cell.angle_alpha   90.00
_cell.angle_beta   90.00
_cell.angle_gamma   90.00
#
_symmetry.space_group_name_H-M   'P 1'
#
loop_
_entity.id
_entity.type
_entity.pdbx_description
1 polymer ?
#
loop_
_entity_poly.entity_id
_entity_poly.type
_entity_poly.pdbx_seq_one_letter_code
_entity_poly.pdbx_strand_id
1 'polypeptide(L)'
;FEPEAAILQRIVDAGADLFFPTANDLVVPTEGGWRVDAGSGAAAAIPGDRVGCFGLGGNLPQRQAVNHVNFFNDPGTVDFLLRALRGQPHPCTPVEIDQNLPSGKRRGAVKSAAVAGAPATLRQQPPAAATPAPAPTSAPPPPVTSLAPIREADDMFHIALIAPEKGASVAQLIATFRNARVMEFLHTGGQDSPAAQKRRAAADSTPTQWDLIKAGQAHIQGYIDGDPAYPQLPDEAALQRMGEALFTALFPGQVRRLYDAARSEQVSQRLNLIFTSDIGWIADQSWEFIYDPDRRTFLALEEVNFTRNVLTAIPAERIPTRKSMRILVVVAQPLGLGKLSVEEEADVIRSGFRRLLDAGLAEVELLLDATPELLHRRLESAEAPFDVLHFIGHGEYEEENDCGYLIFENQDGGEQRLDSSTLRQIVCRRGIRLVCLNACETGRGGRQDFSRGVAQALIAGGVPAVVANQYPVLDVSATAFSRHFYWALAMGHSIGDAAREARVSVNYSIAGEAIDWAVPVVFARNPAQQLCEPRTAAEYERTRSDQKRQRRRAVEDRTKIGIWNAHRMIPHLPEICERLTKAQRQYAFEPVSFPAPIGTWRREQDEDEAFVVAETLYERLKSKPRELGVKHLVCMINFPLKDARTHHLYYWRRDPLIVTSTAGLLDKLNEREFTVERMMAHLAAAIVAGIEPHKRGVGPADCPLYYNSERNIRSIAGRLTFCPACRKQFKTPAERARLQAAIQLLAAYP
;
A
#
# COMPACT_ATOMS: atom_id res chain seq x y z
N PHE A 1 -4.45 26.98 12.63
CA PHE A 1 -4.58 27.17 14.09
C PHE A 1 -3.22 26.89 14.69
N GLU A 2 -2.79 27.76 15.58
CA GLU A 2 -1.46 27.82 16.17
C GLU A 2 -1.59 27.39 17.62
N PRO A 3 -1.27 26.14 17.98
CA PRO A 3 -1.46 25.67 19.33
C PRO A 3 -0.46 26.36 20.27
N GLU A 4 -0.98 27.00 21.32
CA GLU A 4 -0.15 27.40 22.48
C GLU A 4 0.69 26.20 22.96
N ALA A 5 1.89 26.43 23.48
CA ALA A 5 2.84 25.36 23.82
C ALA A 5 2.24 24.22 24.67
N ALA A 6 1.32 24.53 25.60
CA ALA A 6 0.62 23.54 26.41
C ALA A 6 -0.38 22.68 25.60
N ILE A 7 -1.03 23.26 24.60
CA ILE A 7 -1.93 22.55 23.68
C ILE A 7 -1.11 21.72 22.69
N LEU A 8 0.00 22.28 22.19
CA LEU A 8 0.91 21.57 21.30
C LEU A 8 1.47 20.32 22.00
N GLN A 9 1.87 20.45 23.26
CA GLN A 9 2.32 19.31 24.06
C GLN A 9 1.22 18.26 24.20
N ARG A 10 -0.03 18.66 24.48
CA ARG A 10 -1.17 17.71 24.56
C ARG A 10 -1.52 17.06 23.23
N ILE A 11 -1.34 17.77 22.11
CA ILE A 11 -1.51 17.23 20.75
C ILE A 11 -0.46 16.16 20.47
N VAL A 12 0.80 16.43 20.83
CA VAL A 12 1.93 15.49 20.70
C VAL A 12 1.76 14.30 21.65
N ASP A 13 1.36 14.53 22.90
CA ASP A 13 1.13 13.46 23.89
C ASP A 13 -0.07 12.57 23.49
N ALA A 14 -1.06 13.13 22.79
CA ALA A 14 -2.17 12.38 22.20
C ALA A 14 -1.80 11.70 20.86
N GLY A 15 -0.55 11.85 20.39
CA GLY A 15 -0.05 11.28 19.14
C GLY A 15 -0.69 11.83 17.88
N ALA A 16 -1.40 12.97 17.94
CA ALA A 16 -2.16 13.51 16.80
C ALA A 16 -1.24 13.93 15.63
N ASP A 17 0.03 14.20 15.88
CA ASP A 17 1.04 14.46 14.84
C ASP A 17 1.51 13.18 14.11
N LEU A 18 1.29 12.00 14.71
CA LEU A 18 1.60 10.68 14.16
C LEU A 18 0.35 9.99 13.57
N PHE A 19 -0.83 10.24 14.15
CA PHE A 19 -2.13 9.68 13.75
C PHE A 19 -2.87 10.49 12.67
N PHE A 20 -2.42 11.68 12.26
CA PHE A 20 -3.09 12.44 11.19
C PHE A 20 -2.19 12.90 10.01
N PRO A 21 -1.11 12.19 9.61
CA PRO A 21 -0.28 12.59 8.48
C PRO A 21 -0.99 12.43 7.12
N THR A 22 -2.02 11.59 7.02
CA THR A 22 -2.83 11.39 5.81
C THR A 22 -4.32 11.26 6.12
N ALA A 23 -5.19 11.43 5.11
CA ALA A 23 -6.64 11.42 5.29
C ALA A 23 -7.22 10.02 5.66
N ASN A 24 -6.43 8.95 5.49
CA ASN A 24 -6.82 7.56 5.81
C ASN A 24 -6.65 7.21 7.29
N ASP A 25 -6.04 8.09 8.09
CA ASP A 25 -5.79 7.80 9.50
C ASP A 25 -6.99 8.14 10.41
N LEU A 26 -8.09 8.65 9.82
CA LEU A 26 -9.35 8.92 10.51
C LEU A 26 -10.25 7.67 10.51
N VAL A 27 -10.10 6.84 11.55
CA VAL A 27 -11.17 5.92 11.95
C VAL A 27 -12.35 6.77 12.40
N VAL A 28 -13.41 6.84 11.61
CA VAL A 28 -14.69 7.41 12.06
C VAL A 28 -15.42 6.29 12.79
N PRO A 29 -15.49 6.28 14.13
CA PRO A 29 -16.36 5.33 14.79
C PRO A 29 -17.80 5.60 14.35
N THR A 30 -18.39 4.67 13.61
CA THR A 30 -19.83 4.53 13.57
C THR A 30 -20.35 4.15 14.96
N GLU A 31 -21.66 4.34 15.16
CA GLU A 31 -22.42 4.05 16.38
C GLU A 31 -21.77 3.05 17.37
N GLY A 32 -21.39 3.55 18.56
CA GLY A 32 -20.80 2.74 19.63
C GLY A 32 -19.35 3.06 20.00
N GLY A 33 -18.60 3.84 19.21
CA GLY A 33 -17.21 4.21 19.53
C GLY A 33 -17.03 5.25 20.65
N TRP A 34 -18.12 5.69 21.29
CA TRP A 34 -18.10 6.45 22.55
C TRP A 34 -18.09 5.55 23.79
N ARG A 35 -18.02 4.23 23.64
CA ARG A 35 -17.86 3.29 24.76
C ARG A 35 -16.37 3.06 24.98
N VAL A 36 -15.82 3.59 26.08
CA VAL A 36 -14.43 3.35 26.48
C VAL A 36 -14.42 2.22 27.49
N ASP A 37 -13.55 1.24 27.30
CA ASP A 37 -13.38 0.18 28.29
C ASP A 37 -12.54 0.73 29.46
N ALA A 38 -13.16 0.88 30.62
CA ALA A 38 -12.44 1.26 31.84
C ALA A 38 -12.15 -0.03 32.60
N GLY A 39 -10.86 -0.39 32.70
CA GLY A 39 -10.34 -1.53 33.47
C GLY A 39 -10.65 -1.54 34.98
N SER A 40 -11.61 -0.74 35.45
CA SER A 40 -12.12 -0.74 36.82
C SER A 40 -13.65 -0.47 36.85
N GLY A 41 -14.45 -1.53 36.77
CA GLY A 41 -15.74 -1.68 37.49
C GLY A 41 -16.94 -0.76 37.19
N ALA A 42 -16.87 0.22 36.29
CA ALA A 42 -18.05 0.95 35.82
C ALA A 42 -17.87 1.32 34.35
N ALA A 43 -18.90 1.09 33.53
CA ALA A 43 -18.90 1.41 32.10
C ALA A 43 -18.65 2.91 31.90
N ALA A 44 -17.41 3.29 31.59
CA ALA A 44 -17.04 4.67 31.33
C ALA A 44 -17.25 4.97 29.85
N ALA A 45 -18.51 5.07 29.42
CA ALA A 45 -18.78 5.74 28.16
C ALA A 45 -18.22 7.18 28.22
N ILE A 46 -17.70 7.69 27.11
CA ILE A 46 -17.42 9.11 26.96
C ILE A 46 -18.74 9.83 27.27
N PRO A 47 -18.78 10.71 28.28
CA PRO A 47 -19.98 11.47 28.61
C PRO A 47 -20.57 12.10 27.34
N GLY A 48 -21.90 12.03 27.16
CA GLY A 48 -22.55 12.48 25.93
C GLY A 48 -22.31 13.96 25.58
N ASP A 49 -21.96 14.78 26.58
CA ASP A 49 -21.54 16.18 26.44
C ASP A 49 -20.08 16.35 25.96
N ARG A 50 -19.34 15.24 25.83
CA ARG A 50 -17.99 15.14 25.25
C ARG A 50 -17.97 14.33 23.95
N VAL A 51 -19.14 14.01 23.40
CA VAL A 51 -19.29 13.32 22.11
C VAL A 51 -19.78 14.31 21.08
N GLY A 52 -19.08 14.40 19.96
CA GLY A 52 -19.42 15.23 18.81
C GLY A 52 -19.86 14.39 17.63
N CYS A 53 -21.11 14.52 17.20
CA CYS A 53 -21.71 13.77 16.09
C CYS A 53 -22.11 14.74 14.96
N PHE A 54 -21.75 14.38 13.73
CA PHE A 54 -22.13 15.07 12.49
C PHE A 54 -23.24 14.31 11.75
N GLY A 55 -23.96 14.98 10.85
CA GLY A 55 -25.03 14.36 10.08
C GLY A 55 -26.41 14.32 10.78
N LEU A 56 -27.31 13.48 10.27
CA LEU A 56 -28.72 13.42 10.69
C LEU A 56 -28.84 12.90 12.12
N GLY A 57 -29.35 13.72 13.05
CA GLY A 57 -29.40 13.39 14.48
C GLY A 57 -28.10 13.67 15.24
N GLY A 58 -27.10 14.30 14.59
CA GLY A 58 -25.88 14.77 15.25
C GLY A 58 -26.11 16.03 16.10
N ASN A 59 -25.16 16.31 16.99
CA ASN A 59 -25.21 17.44 17.94
C ASN A 59 -24.21 18.57 17.62
N LEU A 60 -23.44 18.44 16.54
CA LEU A 60 -22.54 19.48 16.07
C LEU A 60 -23.10 20.21 14.83
N PRO A 61 -23.06 21.55 14.81
CA PRO A 61 -23.41 22.32 13.63
C PRO A 61 -22.36 22.09 12.54
N GLN A 62 -22.82 21.85 11.32
CA GLN A 62 -21.97 21.64 10.15
C GLN A 62 -22.32 22.64 9.06
N ARG A 63 -21.30 23.27 8.45
CA ARG A 63 -21.50 24.16 7.29
C ARG A 63 -21.60 23.38 5.98
N GLN A 64 -21.03 22.18 5.97
CA GLN A 64 -21.02 21.23 4.86
C GLN A 64 -21.10 19.80 5.40
N ALA A 65 -21.31 18.81 4.54
CA ALA A 65 -21.26 17.41 4.97
C ALA A 65 -19.83 17.06 5.43
N VAL A 66 -19.71 16.56 6.66
CA VAL A 66 -18.43 16.19 7.28
C VAL A 66 -18.17 14.69 7.09
N ASN A 67 -16.96 14.32 6.66
CA ASN A 67 -16.47 12.96 6.49
C ASN A 67 -14.97 12.89 6.87
N HIS A 68 -14.36 11.70 6.82
CA HIS A 68 -12.97 11.49 7.22
C HIS A 68 -11.95 12.28 6.39
N VAL A 69 -12.24 12.63 5.13
CA VAL A 69 -11.29 13.40 4.30
C VAL A 69 -11.44 14.92 4.42
N ASN A 70 -12.59 15.41 4.88
CA ASN A 70 -12.86 16.85 5.02
C ASN A 70 -13.10 17.30 6.46
N PHE A 71 -12.86 16.41 7.43
CA PHE A 71 -13.10 16.62 8.85
C PHE A 71 -12.57 17.97 9.32
N PHE A 72 -11.29 18.26 9.11
CA PHE A 72 -10.66 19.51 9.56
C PHE A 72 -11.03 20.77 8.74
N ASN A 73 -11.81 20.62 7.66
CA ASN A 73 -12.24 21.75 6.83
C ASN A 73 -13.48 22.45 7.41
N ASP A 74 -14.25 21.77 8.28
CA ASP A 74 -15.39 22.38 8.95
C ASP A 74 -14.96 23.06 10.27
N PRO A 75 -15.21 24.35 10.49
CA PRO A 75 -14.82 25.03 11.72
C PRO A 75 -15.39 24.39 12.99
N GLY A 76 -16.56 23.73 12.91
CA GLY A 76 -17.18 23.05 14.03
C GLY A 76 -16.38 21.86 14.55
N THR A 77 -15.63 21.17 13.70
CA THR A 77 -14.77 20.04 14.09
C THR A 77 -13.50 20.53 14.78
N VAL A 78 -12.89 21.59 14.25
CA VAL A 78 -11.69 22.23 14.80
C VAL A 78 -12.02 22.84 16.16
N ASP A 79 -13.12 23.58 16.27
CA ASP A 79 -13.54 24.18 17.54
C ASP A 79 -13.87 23.13 18.61
N PHE A 80 -14.47 22.01 18.21
CA PHE A 80 -14.73 20.89 19.10
C PHE A 80 -13.40 20.30 19.62
N LEU A 81 -12.46 19.98 18.74
CA LEU A 81 -11.15 19.44 19.12
C LEU A 81 -10.36 20.37 20.03
N LEU A 82 -10.34 21.67 19.74
CA LEU A 82 -9.62 22.64 20.57
C LEU A 82 -10.21 22.77 21.97
N ARG A 83 -11.54 22.69 22.09
CA ARG A 83 -12.19 22.67 23.41
C ARG A 83 -11.87 21.39 24.17
N ALA A 84 -11.92 20.24 23.51
CA ALA A 84 -11.55 18.95 24.12
C ALA A 84 -10.10 18.95 24.61
N LEU A 85 -9.16 19.39 23.76
CA LEU A 85 -7.73 19.49 24.08
C LEU A 85 -7.42 20.56 25.13
N ARG A 86 -8.30 21.55 25.33
CA ARG A 86 -8.20 22.51 26.43
C ARG A 86 -8.93 22.05 27.69
N GLY A 87 -9.65 20.92 27.64
CA GLY A 87 -10.52 20.46 28.73
C GLY A 87 -11.69 21.42 29.02
N GLN A 88 -12.10 22.21 28.02
CA GLN A 88 -13.21 23.14 28.13
C GLN A 88 -14.55 22.44 27.87
N PRO A 89 -15.66 22.88 28.50
CA PRO A 89 -16.98 22.34 28.21
C PRO A 89 -17.40 22.61 26.76
N HIS A 90 -18.07 21.63 26.16
CA HIS A 90 -18.61 21.76 24.80
C HIS A 90 -20.02 22.38 24.86
N PRO A 91 -20.34 23.36 23.99
CA PRO A 91 -21.67 23.97 23.93
C PRO A 91 -22.69 23.11 23.16
N CYS A 92 -22.41 21.84 22.90
CA CYS A 92 -23.27 20.94 22.15
C CYS A 92 -24.31 20.25 23.05
N THR A 93 -25.48 19.95 22.47
CA THR A 93 -26.47 19.12 23.15
C THR A 93 -25.85 17.75 23.44
N PRO A 94 -25.92 17.22 24.67
CA PRO A 94 -25.38 15.91 24.97
C PRO A 94 -26.00 14.84 24.07
N VAL A 95 -25.18 13.93 23.55
CA VAL A 95 -25.66 12.76 22.82
C VAL A 95 -26.18 11.74 23.83
N GLU A 96 -27.39 11.25 23.62
CA GLU A 96 -27.93 10.11 24.37
C GLU A 96 -27.18 8.84 23.95
N ILE A 97 -26.11 8.51 24.68
CA ILE A 97 -25.18 7.41 24.38
C ILE A 97 -25.81 6.01 24.36
N ASP A 98 -27.00 5.87 24.94
CA ASP A 98 -27.79 4.63 25.03
C ASP A 98 -28.83 4.50 23.91
N GLN A 99 -29.01 5.53 23.07
CA GLN A 99 -29.94 5.51 21.95
C GLN A 99 -29.20 5.47 20.61
N ASN A 100 -29.76 4.73 19.67
CA ASN A 100 -29.20 4.65 18.34
C ASN A 100 -29.38 5.97 17.58
N LEU A 101 -28.34 6.41 16.86
CA LEU A 101 -28.41 7.59 16.02
C LEU A 101 -29.28 7.28 14.78
N PRO A 102 -30.14 8.22 14.34
CA PRO A 102 -30.98 7.99 13.17
C PRO A 102 -30.14 7.81 11.90
N SER A 103 -30.04 6.58 11.39
CA SER A 103 -29.47 6.34 10.06
C SER A 103 -30.38 6.96 9.00
N GLY A 104 -29.94 8.06 8.39
CA GLY A 104 -30.70 8.74 7.35
C GLY A 104 -30.80 7.90 6.08
N LYS A 105 -31.79 6.99 5.99
CA LYS A 105 -32.53 6.56 4.78
C LYS A 105 -33.66 5.57 5.12
N ARG A 106 -34.62 6.03 5.94
CA ARG A 106 -36.04 5.64 5.79
C ARG A 106 -36.82 6.84 5.30
N ARG A 107 -37.28 6.80 4.04
CA ARG A 107 -38.53 7.36 3.49
C ARG A 107 -38.55 7.04 1.98
N GLY A 108 -39.63 6.52 1.40
CA GLY A 108 -41.02 6.68 1.80
C GLY A 108 -41.83 5.38 1.86
N ALA A 109 -42.42 5.13 3.03
CA ALA A 109 -43.83 4.80 3.04
C ALA A 109 -44.60 6.12 2.85
N VAL A 110 -45.07 6.38 1.64
CA VAL A 110 -46.21 7.27 1.41
C VAL A 110 -47.38 6.38 1.04
N LYS A 111 -48.47 6.55 1.78
CA LYS A 111 -49.77 5.94 1.59
C LYS A 111 -50.22 6.06 0.14
N SER A 112 -50.85 4.97 -0.33
CA SER A 112 -51.79 4.92 -1.45
C SER A 112 -52.53 6.23 -1.70
N ALA A 113 -52.33 6.80 -2.89
CA ALA A 113 -53.34 7.57 -3.60
C ALA A 113 -53.26 7.16 -5.08
N ALA A 114 -54.32 6.47 -5.52
CA ALA A 114 -54.51 6.11 -6.91
C ALA A 114 -54.66 7.37 -7.77
N VAL A 115 -53.93 7.45 -8.87
CA VAL A 115 -54.30 8.28 -10.04
C VAL A 115 -54.04 7.46 -11.30
N ALA A 116 -55.09 7.40 -12.11
CA ALA A 116 -55.22 6.58 -13.30
C ALA A 116 -54.54 7.19 -14.54
N GLY A 117 -54.18 6.33 -15.50
CA GLY A 117 -54.48 6.56 -16.91
C GLY A 117 -53.38 7.09 -17.84
N ALA A 118 -52.74 6.14 -18.56
CA ALA A 118 -52.37 6.18 -19.99
C ALA A 118 -51.16 7.02 -20.48
N PRO A 119 -50.59 6.71 -21.68
CA PRO A 119 -50.30 5.40 -22.27
C PRO A 119 -48.83 5.25 -22.70
N ALA A 120 -48.41 4.00 -22.90
CA ALA A 120 -47.12 3.62 -23.46
C ALA A 120 -46.94 4.13 -24.89
N THR A 121 -45.84 4.85 -25.15
CA THR A 121 -45.38 5.17 -26.50
C THR A 121 -44.19 4.27 -26.85
N LEU A 122 -44.36 3.55 -27.97
CA LEU A 122 -43.37 2.70 -28.61
C LEU A 122 -42.08 3.48 -28.89
N ARG A 123 -40.96 3.05 -28.29
CA ARG A 123 -39.62 3.47 -28.72
C ARG A 123 -39.26 2.71 -30.00
N GLN A 124 -39.09 3.47 -31.07
CA GLN A 124 -38.65 3.03 -32.39
C GLN A 124 -37.24 2.41 -32.33
N GLN A 125 -37.05 1.34 -33.11
CA GLN A 125 -35.75 0.70 -33.37
C GLN A 125 -34.76 1.68 -34.05
N PRO A 126 -33.48 1.70 -33.67
CA PRO A 126 -32.44 2.38 -34.44
C PRO A 126 -32.14 1.61 -35.75
N PRO A 127 -31.75 2.31 -36.83
CA PRO A 127 -31.46 1.68 -38.12
C PRO A 127 -30.16 0.86 -38.09
N ALA A 128 -30.14 -0.19 -38.92
CA ALA A 128 -29.04 -1.13 -39.07
C ALA A 128 -27.70 -0.44 -39.40
N ALA A 129 -26.70 -0.65 -38.55
CA ALA A 129 -25.32 -0.27 -38.81
C ALA A 129 -24.64 -1.29 -39.75
N ALA A 130 -23.82 -0.75 -40.65
CA ALA A 130 -23.10 -1.46 -41.70
C ALA A 130 -22.12 -2.53 -41.17
N THR A 131 -21.95 -3.58 -41.97
CA THR A 131 -21.08 -4.73 -41.76
C THR A 131 -19.61 -4.31 -41.53
N PRO A 132 -18.95 -4.72 -40.44
CA PRO A 132 -17.50 -4.56 -40.29
C PRO A 132 -16.76 -5.60 -41.14
N ALA A 133 -15.63 -5.20 -41.71
CA ALA A 133 -14.68 -6.08 -42.41
C ALA A 133 -14.08 -7.14 -41.45
N PRO A 134 -13.67 -8.32 -41.93
CA PRO A 134 -13.19 -9.39 -41.07
C PRO A 134 -11.80 -9.07 -40.50
N ALA A 135 -11.64 -9.27 -39.19
CA ALA A 135 -10.37 -9.20 -38.49
C ALA A 135 -9.43 -10.35 -38.91
N PRO A 136 -8.09 -10.15 -38.88
CA PRO A 136 -7.14 -11.21 -39.18
C PRO A 136 -7.22 -12.30 -38.11
N THR A 137 -7.46 -13.53 -38.56
CA THR A 137 -7.56 -14.72 -37.73
C THR A 137 -6.18 -15.05 -37.15
N SER A 138 -5.96 -14.76 -35.87
CA SER A 138 -4.84 -15.36 -35.14
C SER A 138 -5.17 -16.83 -34.92
N ALA A 139 -4.29 -17.71 -35.40
CA ALA A 139 -4.41 -19.14 -35.15
C ALA A 139 -4.38 -19.40 -33.63
N PRO A 140 -5.23 -20.30 -33.10
CA PRO A 140 -5.14 -20.70 -31.70
C PRO A 140 -3.73 -21.27 -31.44
N PRO A 141 -3.14 -21.00 -30.26
CA PRO A 141 -1.84 -21.55 -29.91
C PRO A 141 -1.92 -23.09 -29.98
N PRO A 142 -0.85 -23.77 -30.42
CA PRO A 142 -0.86 -25.22 -30.53
C PRO A 142 -1.13 -25.84 -29.16
N PRO A 143 -1.84 -26.99 -29.10
CA PRO A 143 -2.06 -27.69 -27.85
C PRO A 143 -0.71 -28.10 -27.25
N VAL A 144 -0.50 -27.74 -25.99
CA VAL A 144 0.70 -28.10 -25.22
C VAL A 144 0.83 -29.62 -25.22
N THR A 145 1.71 -30.14 -26.05
CA THR A 145 1.80 -31.59 -26.36
C THR A 145 2.80 -32.33 -25.48
N SER A 146 3.47 -31.62 -24.57
CA SER A 146 4.31 -32.24 -23.53
C SER A 146 4.40 -31.33 -22.30
N LEU A 147 3.81 -31.76 -21.19
CA LEU A 147 4.33 -31.39 -19.89
C LEU A 147 5.68 -32.10 -19.78
N ALA A 148 6.79 -31.37 -19.78
CA ALA A 148 8.04 -31.96 -19.31
C ALA A 148 7.77 -32.58 -17.93
N PRO A 149 8.24 -33.80 -17.62
CA PRO A 149 8.13 -34.36 -16.29
C PRO A 149 8.96 -33.48 -15.35
N ILE A 150 8.33 -32.47 -14.79
CA ILE A 150 8.89 -31.69 -13.69
C ILE A 150 8.88 -32.66 -12.52
N ARG A 151 10.07 -33.01 -12.03
CA ARG A 151 10.27 -33.77 -10.79
C ARG A 151 9.29 -33.21 -9.75
N GLU A 152 8.34 -34.00 -9.29
CA GLU A 152 7.68 -33.66 -8.03
C GLU A 152 8.80 -33.46 -7.02
N ALA A 153 8.76 -32.33 -6.33
CA ALA A 153 9.83 -31.92 -5.45
C ALA A 153 9.81 -32.84 -4.23
N ASP A 154 10.45 -34.00 -4.35
CA ASP A 154 10.72 -34.94 -3.25
C ASP A 154 11.43 -34.21 -2.09
N ASP A 155 12.02 -33.04 -2.35
CA ASP A 155 12.77 -32.20 -1.42
C ASP A 155 11.92 -31.18 -0.64
N MET A 156 10.67 -31.51 -0.29
CA MET A 156 9.81 -30.70 0.58
C MET A 156 9.69 -31.31 1.97
N PHE A 157 9.79 -30.45 2.99
CA PHE A 157 9.53 -30.83 4.37
C PHE A 157 8.11 -30.44 4.76
N HIS A 158 7.22 -31.42 4.87
CA HIS A 158 5.86 -31.17 5.31
C HIS A 158 5.72 -31.43 6.80
N ILE A 159 5.06 -30.52 7.50
CA ILE A 159 4.57 -30.72 8.85
C ILE A 159 3.06 -30.53 8.83
N ALA A 160 2.32 -31.56 9.19
CA ALA A 160 0.87 -31.52 9.32
C ALA A 160 0.46 -31.80 10.77
N LEU A 161 -0.36 -30.91 11.34
CA LEU A 161 -1.03 -31.11 12.62
C LEU A 161 -2.49 -31.50 12.35
N ILE A 162 -2.87 -32.66 12.88
CA ILE A 162 -4.20 -33.25 12.69
C ILE A 162 -4.80 -33.52 14.06
N ALA A 163 -5.95 -32.91 14.37
CA ALA A 163 -6.73 -33.28 15.53
C ALA A 163 -7.58 -34.54 15.23
N PRO A 164 -7.49 -35.61 16.03
CA PRO A 164 -8.33 -36.79 15.84
C PRO A 164 -9.82 -36.49 16.07
N GLU A 165 -10.13 -35.55 16.96
CA GLU A 165 -11.49 -35.06 17.23
C GLU A 165 -11.44 -33.54 17.50
N LYS A 166 -12.52 -32.82 17.15
CA LYS A 166 -12.63 -31.37 17.40
C LYS A 166 -12.57 -31.10 18.91
N GLY A 167 -11.58 -30.32 19.34
CA GLY A 167 -11.36 -30.01 20.77
C GLY A 167 -10.46 -31.00 21.52
N ALA A 168 -9.87 -31.99 20.84
CA ALA A 168 -8.93 -32.91 21.46
C ALA A 168 -7.72 -32.18 22.09
N SER A 169 -7.32 -32.63 23.29
CA SER A 169 -6.15 -32.10 24.03
C SER A 169 -4.80 -32.60 23.50
N VAL A 170 -4.84 -33.48 22.49
CA VAL A 170 -3.68 -34.07 21.82
C VAL A 170 -3.91 -34.01 20.32
N ALA A 171 -2.94 -33.44 19.59
CA ALA A 171 -2.88 -33.43 18.15
C ALA A 171 -1.82 -34.42 17.65
N GLN A 172 -2.05 -35.00 16.48
CA GLN A 172 -1.02 -35.80 15.78
C GLN A 172 -0.18 -34.86 14.92
N LEU A 173 1.13 -34.86 15.15
CA LEU A 173 2.10 -34.15 14.34
C LEU A 173 2.76 -35.14 13.38
N ILE A 174 2.57 -34.91 12.09
CA ILE A 174 3.09 -35.73 11.00
C ILE A 174 4.15 -34.92 10.28
N ALA A 175 5.39 -35.39 10.33
CA ALA A 175 6.49 -34.80 9.56
C ALA A 175 6.89 -35.75 8.42
N THR A 176 7.03 -35.23 7.21
CA THR A 176 7.48 -36.01 6.06
C THR A 176 8.53 -35.26 5.26
N PHE A 177 9.52 -36.00 4.77
CA PHE A 177 10.54 -35.53 3.84
C PHE A 177 10.93 -36.69 2.93
N ARG A 178 10.74 -36.56 1.61
CA ARG A 178 10.84 -37.68 0.66
C ARG A 178 9.99 -38.88 1.14
N ASN A 179 10.62 -40.05 1.25
CA ASN A 179 9.99 -41.29 1.72
C ASN A 179 9.99 -41.44 3.25
N ALA A 180 10.64 -40.53 3.98
CA ALA A 180 10.69 -40.60 5.44
C ALA A 180 9.45 -39.94 6.05
N ARG A 181 8.83 -40.63 7.02
CA ARG A 181 7.68 -40.15 7.76
C ARG A 181 7.88 -40.40 9.24
N VAL A 182 7.66 -39.37 10.03
CA VAL A 182 7.69 -39.41 11.49
C VAL A 182 6.34 -38.94 12.01
N MET A 183 5.86 -39.58 13.07
CA MET A 183 4.63 -39.24 13.77
C MET A 183 4.97 -38.99 15.23
N GLU A 184 4.56 -37.85 15.76
CA GLU A 184 4.68 -37.49 17.17
C GLU A 184 3.32 -36.99 17.67
N PHE A 185 3.15 -36.96 18.99
CA PHE A 185 1.93 -36.42 19.62
C PHE A 185 2.23 -35.09 20.28
N LEU A 186 1.46 -34.07 19.91
CA LEU A 186 1.57 -32.73 20.47
C LEU A 186 0.44 -32.53 21.47
N HIS A 187 0.79 -32.35 22.74
CA HIS A 187 -0.19 -31.97 23.75
C HIS A 187 -0.52 -30.49 23.57
N THR A 188 -1.75 -30.21 23.15
CA THR A 188 -2.24 -28.86 22.81
C THR A 188 -2.81 -28.12 24.03
N GLY A 189 -2.94 -28.82 25.16
CA GLY A 189 -3.37 -28.26 26.44
C GLY A 189 -4.81 -27.76 26.40
N GLY A 190 -5.74 -28.63 25.93
CA GLY A 190 -7.15 -28.32 25.73
C GLY A 190 -7.75 -27.43 26.82
N GLN A 191 -8.59 -26.48 26.41
CA GLN A 191 -9.12 -25.39 27.25
C GLN A 191 -9.73 -25.87 28.59
N ASP A 192 -10.17 -27.13 28.68
CA ASP A 192 -10.85 -27.73 29.85
C ASP A 192 -10.16 -28.98 30.45
N SER A 193 -8.83 -29.15 30.35
CA SER A 193 -8.18 -30.29 31.03
C SER A 193 -8.12 -30.09 32.56
N PRO A 194 -8.53 -31.08 33.39
CA PRO A 194 -8.40 -31.02 34.85
C PRO A 194 -6.95 -30.81 35.33
N ALA A 195 -5.96 -31.17 34.50
CA ALA A 195 -4.55 -30.94 34.75
C ALA A 195 -4.14 -29.46 34.58
N ALA A 196 -4.78 -28.73 33.66
CA ALA A 196 -4.56 -27.30 33.46
C ALA A 196 -5.17 -26.47 34.60
N GLN A 197 -6.35 -26.86 35.10
CA GLN A 197 -6.96 -26.26 36.29
C GLN A 197 -6.14 -26.51 37.56
N LYS A 198 -5.59 -27.73 37.77
CA LYS A 198 -4.70 -28.02 38.91
C LYS A 198 -3.37 -27.27 38.85
N ARG A 199 -2.80 -27.02 37.66
CA ARG A 199 -1.57 -26.23 37.51
C ARG A 199 -1.78 -24.74 37.74
N ARG A 200 -2.88 -24.15 37.24
CA ARG A 200 -3.25 -22.74 37.52
C ARG A 200 -3.43 -22.45 39.02
N ALA A 201 -3.76 -23.46 39.82
CA ALA A 201 -3.90 -23.34 41.27
C ALA A 201 -2.56 -23.43 42.04
N ALA A 202 -1.45 -23.80 41.38
CA ALA A 202 -0.11 -23.85 41.98
C ALA A 202 0.68 -22.61 41.55
N ALA A 203 0.98 -21.71 42.49
CA ALA A 203 1.56 -20.37 42.21
C ALA A 203 2.99 -20.36 41.63
N ASP A 204 3.62 -21.53 41.44
CA ASP A 204 5.04 -21.69 41.08
C ASP A 204 5.29 -22.58 39.84
N SER A 205 4.28 -22.87 39.01
CA SER A 205 4.48 -23.73 37.83
C SER A 205 5.19 -23.01 36.68
N THR A 206 6.27 -23.58 36.15
CA THR A 206 6.95 -23.11 34.93
C THR A 206 5.95 -23.01 33.76
N PRO A 207 5.90 -21.88 33.02
CA PRO A 207 5.02 -21.73 31.87
C PRO A 207 5.23 -22.84 30.85
N THR A 208 4.15 -23.38 30.29
CA THR A 208 4.26 -24.34 29.19
C THR A 208 4.64 -23.61 27.89
N GLN A 209 5.14 -24.35 26.90
CA GLN A 209 5.42 -23.81 25.56
C GLN A 209 4.20 -23.06 24.97
N TRP A 210 2.98 -23.60 25.18
CA TRP A 210 1.76 -22.98 24.67
C TRP A 210 1.36 -21.73 25.44
N ASP A 211 1.70 -21.64 26.73
CA ASP A 211 1.48 -20.41 27.49
C ASP A 211 2.36 -19.27 26.96
N LEU A 212 3.63 -19.58 26.62
CA LEU A 212 4.56 -18.62 26.02
C LEU A 212 4.12 -18.17 24.63
N ILE A 213 3.69 -19.11 23.79
CA ILE A 213 3.17 -18.82 22.44
C ILE A 213 1.94 -17.92 22.54
N LYS A 214 0.96 -18.30 23.36
CA LYS A 214 -0.29 -17.53 23.54
C LYS A 214 -0.02 -16.15 24.14
N ALA A 215 0.91 -16.04 25.09
CA ALA A 215 1.27 -14.76 25.70
C ALA A 215 1.94 -13.82 24.69
N GLY A 216 2.90 -14.33 23.89
CA GLY A 216 3.55 -13.53 22.86
C GLY A 216 2.58 -13.06 21.79
N GLN A 217 1.68 -13.96 21.35
CA GLN A 217 0.65 -13.61 20.38
C GLN A 217 -0.38 -12.63 20.94
N ALA A 218 -0.82 -12.81 22.18
CA ALA A 218 -1.72 -11.88 22.86
C ALA A 218 -1.07 -10.50 23.04
N HIS A 219 0.24 -10.42 23.26
CA HIS A 219 0.97 -9.15 23.30
C HIS A 219 0.95 -8.46 21.94
N ILE A 220 1.30 -9.17 20.86
CA ILE A 220 1.24 -8.61 19.49
C ILE A 220 -0.17 -8.11 19.17
N GLN A 221 -1.18 -8.94 19.42
CA GLN A 221 -2.57 -8.62 19.15
C GLN A 221 -3.06 -7.45 20.02
N GLY A 222 -2.74 -7.45 21.31
CA GLY A 222 -3.12 -6.39 22.23
C GLY A 222 -2.50 -5.04 21.86
N TYR A 223 -1.23 -5.01 21.42
CA TYR A 223 -0.63 -3.79 20.89
C TYR A 223 -1.36 -3.30 19.64
N ILE A 224 -1.66 -4.21 18.71
CA ILE A 224 -2.37 -3.92 17.45
C ILE A 224 -3.77 -3.38 17.71
N ASP A 225 -4.46 -3.92 18.71
CA ASP A 225 -5.82 -3.53 19.10
C ASP A 225 -5.84 -2.27 19.99
N GLY A 226 -4.67 -1.75 20.38
CA GLY A 226 -4.55 -0.57 21.24
C GLY A 226 -4.88 -0.84 22.71
N ASP A 227 -4.75 -2.09 23.18
CA ASP A 227 -4.92 -2.47 24.58
C ASP A 227 -3.87 -1.75 25.45
N PRO A 228 -4.28 -0.94 26.45
CA PRO A 228 -3.37 -0.24 27.36
C PRO A 228 -2.41 -1.16 28.12
N ALA A 229 -2.72 -2.45 28.26
CA ALA A 229 -1.82 -3.43 28.86
C ALA A 229 -0.56 -3.72 28.02
N TYR A 230 -0.62 -3.44 26.71
CA TYR A 230 0.46 -3.67 25.75
C TYR A 230 0.82 -2.37 25.00
N PRO A 231 1.39 -1.37 25.67
CA PRO A 231 1.65 -0.05 25.09
C PRO A 231 2.76 -0.04 24.02
N GLN A 232 3.48 -1.14 23.88
CA GLN A 232 4.62 -1.29 22.97
C GLN A 232 4.60 -2.71 22.39
N LEU A 233 5.13 -2.86 21.18
CA LEU A 233 5.38 -4.19 20.62
C LEU A 233 6.31 -5.02 21.54
N PRO A 234 6.22 -6.36 21.47
CA PRO A 234 7.19 -7.20 22.16
C PRO A 234 8.60 -6.86 21.69
N ASP A 235 9.52 -6.73 22.65
CA ASP A 235 10.93 -6.54 22.34
C ASP A 235 11.52 -7.78 21.66
N GLU A 236 12.73 -7.64 21.12
CA GLU A 236 13.40 -8.74 20.41
C GLU A 236 13.55 -9.99 21.29
N ALA A 237 13.82 -9.83 22.58
CA ALA A 237 13.96 -10.94 23.51
C ALA A 237 12.62 -11.67 23.73
N ALA A 238 11.50 -10.95 23.80
CA ALA A 238 10.17 -11.53 23.90
C ALA A 238 9.79 -12.28 22.62
N LEU A 239 10.08 -11.72 21.44
CA LEU A 239 9.88 -12.39 20.16
C LEU A 239 10.72 -13.66 20.04
N GLN A 240 11.98 -13.63 20.47
CA GLN A 240 12.85 -14.82 20.49
C GLN A 240 12.32 -15.91 21.43
N ARG A 241 11.85 -15.55 22.63
CA ARG A 241 11.23 -16.52 23.57
C ARG A 241 9.97 -17.15 22.99
N MET A 242 9.10 -16.35 22.37
CA MET A 242 7.92 -16.86 21.66
C MET A 242 8.33 -17.79 20.52
N GLY A 243 9.33 -17.38 19.73
CA GLY A 243 9.87 -18.15 18.61
C GLY A 243 10.49 -19.48 19.00
N GLU A 244 11.22 -19.53 20.12
CA GLU A 244 11.79 -20.76 20.68
C GLU A 244 10.69 -21.72 21.15
N ALA A 245 9.62 -21.19 21.74
CA ALA A 245 8.45 -21.98 22.12
C ALA A 245 7.72 -22.55 20.89
N LEU A 246 7.54 -21.76 19.82
CA LEU A 246 7.00 -22.23 18.53
C LEU A 246 7.88 -23.33 17.92
N PHE A 247 9.19 -23.14 17.95
CA PHE A 247 10.16 -24.11 17.45
C PHE A 247 10.10 -25.44 18.21
N THR A 248 10.08 -25.38 19.55
CA THR A 248 9.97 -26.58 20.40
C THR A 248 8.66 -27.32 20.16
N ALA A 249 7.55 -26.59 19.97
CA ALA A 249 6.25 -27.17 19.69
C ALA A 249 6.20 -27.85 18.31
N LEU A 250 6.88 -27.29 17.30
CA LEU A 250 6.82 -27.78 15.92
C LEU A 250 7.83 -28.89 15.62
N PHE A 251 8.95 -28.94 16.36
CA PHE A 251 10.01 -29.93 16.16
C PHE A 251 10.24 -30.81 17.41
N PRO A 252 9.25 -31.58 17.88
CA PRO A 252 9.47 -32.51 18.99
C PRO A 252 10.23 -33.77 18.53
N GLY A 253 11.04 -34.35 19.42
CA GLY A 253 11.54 -35.72 19.29
C GLY A 253 12.14 -36.07 17.94
N GLN A 254 11.55 -37.06 17.25
CA GLN A 254 12.03 -37.54 15.96
C GLN A 254 11.81 -36.54 14.82
N VAL A 255 10.86 -35.61 14.95
CA VAL A 255 10.58 -34.57 13.94
C VAL A 255 11.78 -33.66 13.80
N ARG A 256 12.41 -33.26 14.92
CA ARG A 256 13.63 -32.44 14.89
C ARG A 256 14.77 -33.14 14.14
N ARG A 257 14.98 -34.43 14.40
CA ARG A 257 16.01 -35.22 13.71
C ARG A 257 15.75 -35.27 12.21
N LEU A 258 14.50 -35.46 11.79
CA LEU A 258 14.13 -35.47 10.38
C LEU A 258 14.35 -34.09 9.75
N TYR A 259 13.99 -33.00 10.44
CA TYR A 259 14.23 -31.63 9.99
C TYR A 259 15.72 -31.34 9.81
N ASP A 260 16.55 -31.66 10.80
CA ASP A 260 17.99 -31.43 10.73
C ASP A 260 18.64 -32.24 9.59
N ALA A 261 18.20 -33.48 9.36
CA ALA A 261 18.63 -34.30 8.23
C ALA A 261 18.19 -33.69 6.89
N ALA A 262 16.91 -33.36 6.75
CA ALA A 262 16.35 -32.76 5.54
C ALA A 262 17.07 -31.47 5.16
N ARG A 263 17.32 -30.59 6.14
CA ARG A 263 18.06 -29.34 5.93
C ARG A 263 19.51 -29.61 5.52
N SER A 264 20.20 -30.54 6.17
CA SER A 264 21.61 -30.82 5.89
C SER A 264 21.83 -31.38 4.48
N GLU A 265 20.82 -32.03 3.90
CA GLU A 265 20.87 -32.50 2.51
C GLU A 265 20.65 -31.38 1.48
N GLN A 266 20.08 -30.23 1.87
CA GLN A 266 19.86 -29.08 0.99
C GLN A 266 21.11 -28.20 0.91
N VAL A 267 22.14 -28.68 0.20
CA VAL A 267 23.46 -28.01 0.11
C VAL A 267 23.43 -26.72 -0.72
N SER A 268 22.63 -26.69 -1.79
CA SER A 268 22.62 -25.59 -2.77
C SER A 268 21.35 -24.75 -2.76
N GLN A 269 20.36 -25.12 -1.97
CA GLN A 269 19.03 -24.49 -1.92
C GLN A 269 18.54 -24.47 -0.47
N ARG A 270 17.55 -23.63 -0.17
CA ARG A 270 16.92 -23.66 1.15
C ARG A 270 15.88 -24.77 1.21
N LEU A 271 15.68 -25.32 2.40
CA LEU A 271 14.63 -26.30 2.63
C LEU A 271 13.27 -25.62 2.47
N ASN A 272 12.40 -26.19 1.64
CA ASN A 272 11.01 -25.76 1.54
C ASN A 272 10.22 -26.41 2.68
N LEU A 273 9.78 -25.60 3.64
CA LEU A 273 9.00 -26.06 4.79
C LEU A 273 7.54 -25.65 4.60
N ILE A 274 6.66 -26.65 4.60
CA ILE A 274 5.22 -26.47 4.44
C ILE A 274 4.52 -26.86 5.73
N PHE A 275 3.90 -25.88 6.38
CA PHE A 275 3.12 -26.08 7.59
C PHE A 275 1.63 -26.18 7.26
N THR A 276 0.97 -27.22 7.76
CA THR A 276 -0.48 -27.44 7.60
C THR A 276 -1.11 -27.80 8.95
N SER A 277 -2.26 -27.22 9.27
CA SER A 277 -2.99 -27.56 10.50
C SER A 277 -4.49 -27.58 10.21
N ASP A 278 -5.20 -28.60 10.68
CA ASP A 278 -6.67 -28.64 10.72
C ASP A 278 -7.26 -28.07 12.03
N ILE A 279 -6.38 -27.72 12.96
CA ILE A 279 -6.74 -27.12 14.24
C ILE A 279 -6.68 -25.61 14.07
N GLY A 280 -7.84 -24.96 14.03
CA GLY A 280 -7.99 -23.53 13.75
C GLY A 280 -7.03 -22.66 14.56
N TRP A 281 -7.18 -22.63 15.89
CA TRP A 281 -6.34 -21.78 16.75
C TRP A 281 -4.83 -22.06 16.64
N ILE A 282 -4.41 -23.27 16.25
CA ILE A 282 -2.99 -23.60 16.02
C ILE A 282 -2.57 -23.08 14.64
N ALA A 283 -3.39 -23.29 13.61
CA ALA A 283 -3.14 -22.75 12.26
C ALA A 283 -2.99 -21.23 12.30
N ASP A 284 -3.69 -20.60 13.24
CA ASP A 284 -3.72 -19.16 13.45
C ASP A 284 -2.41 -18.62 14.03
N GLN A 285 -1.62 -19.42 14.75
CA GLN A 285 -0.41 -18.90 15.40
C GLN A 285 0.59 -18.26 14.42
N SER A 286 1.40 -17.31 14.89
CA SER A 286 2.42 -16.62 14.06
C SER A 286 3.68 -17.45 13.85
N TRP A 287 3.54 -18.54 13.10
CA TRP A 287 4.63 -19.48 12.80
C TRP A 287 5.81 -18.86 12.04
N GLU A 288 5.63 -17.71 11.41
CA GLU A 288 6.72 -16.96 10.76
C GLU A 288 7.80 -16.53 11.78
N PHE A 289 7.45 -16.40 13.07
CA PHE A 289 8.36 -16.08 14.17
C PHE A 289 9.09 -17.30 14.75
N ILE A 290 9.00 -18.50 14.16
CA ILE A 290 9.79 -19.65 14.64
C ILE A 290 11.28 -19.27 14.68
N TYR A 291 11.87 -19.39 15.87
CA TYR A 291 13.25 -19.04 16.15
C TYR A 291 14.03 -20.30 16.55
N ASP A 292 15.11 -20.60 15.82
CA ASP A 292 16.01 -21.70 16.16
C ASP A 292 17.04 -21.20 17.20
N PRO A 293 16.96 -21.65 18.46
CA PRO A 293 17.86 -21.19 19.53
C PRO A 293 19.31 -21.65 19.31
N ASP A 294 19.53 -22.77 18.62
CA ASP A 294 20.88 -23.30 18.36
C ASP A 294 21.60 -22.44 17.32
N ARG A 295 20.84 -21.93 16.34
CA ARG A 295 21.36 -21.10 15.23
C ARG A 295 21.21 -19.60 15.46
N ARG A 296 20.39 -19.23 16.43
CA ARG A 296 20.09 -17.85 16.82
C ARG A 296 19.50 -17.03 15.68
N THR A 297 18.52 -17.62 14.98
CA THR A 297 17.90 -17.00 13.80
C THR A 297 16.43 -17.36 13.65
N PHE A 298 15.66 -16.47 13.02
CA PHE A 298 14.29 -16.76 12.61
C PHE A 298 14.30 -17.58 11.32
N LEU A 299 13.62 -18.74 11.34
CA LEU A 299 13.68 -19.69 10.22
C LEU A 299 13.21 -19.08 8.90
N ALA A 300 12.12 -18.30 8.93
CA ALA A 300 11.49 -17.70 7.75
C ALA A 300 12.33 -16.57 7.10
N LEU A 301 13.36 -16.07 7.79
CA LEU A 301 14.27 -15.04 7.28
C LEU A 301 15.55 -15.63 6.68
N GLU A 302 16.05 -16.76 7.18
CA GLU A 302 17.41 -17.20 6.85
C GLU A 302 17.51 -18.65 6.35
N GLU A 303 16.91 -19.59 7.07
CA GLU A 303 17.21 -21.01 6.96
C GLU A 303 16.25 -21.76 6.01
N VAL A 304 14.97 -21.38 5.99
CA VAL A 304 13.94 -22.13 5.26
C VAL A 304 13.02 -21.22 4.46
N ASN A 305 12.48 -21.77 3.39
CA ASN A 305 11.36 -21.19 2.66
C ASN A 305 10.05 -21.62 3.36
N PHE A 306 9.66 -20.87 4.40
CA PHE A 306 8.48 -21.15 5.20
C PHE A 306 7.20 -20.71 4.48
N THR A 307 6.28 -21.65 4.28
CA THR A 307 4.94 -21.43 3.71
C THR A 307 3.88 -22.21 4.46
N ARG A 308 2.64 -21.71 4.44
CA ARG A 308 1.47 -22.39 5.01
C ARG A 308 0.69 -23.14 3.93
N ASN A 309 -0.10 -24.13 4.31
CA ASN A 309 -1.01 -24.85 3.42
C ASN A 309 -2.26 -25.30 4.19
N VAL A 310 -3.28 -25.75 3.46
CA VAL A 310 -4.56 -26.24 4.00
C VAL A 310 -4.76 -27.71 3.62
N LEU A 311 -5.42 -28.47 4.51
CA LEU A 311 -5.86 -29.82 4.19
C LEU A 311 -7.01 -29.74 3.18
N THR A 312 -6.77 -30.22 1.96
CA THR A 312 -7.77 -30.31 0.90
C THR A 312 -7.46 -31.46 -0.03
N ALA A 313 -8.52 -32.13 -0.48
CA ALA A 313 -8.46 -33.16 -1.52
C ALA A 313 -8.41 -32.56 -2.94
N ILE A 314 -8.63 -31.25 -3.07
CA ILE A 314 -8.62 -30.56 -4.36
C ILE A 314 -7.15 -30.34 -4.78
N PRO A 315 -6.71 -30.87 -5.94
CA PRO A 315 -5.38 -30.62 -6.44
C PRO A 315 -5.24 -29.16 -6.87
N ALA A 316 -4.04 -28.61 -6.66
CA ALA A 316 -3.71 -27.27 -7.13
C ALA A 316 -3.68 -27.24 -8.66
N GLU A 317 -4.09 -26.13 -9.26
CA GLU A 317 -3.92 -25.92 -10.70
C GLU A 317 -2.43 -25.85 -11.06
N ARG A 318 -1.97 -26.77 -11.92
CA ARG A 318 -0.60 -26.75 -12.46
C ARG A 318 -0.58 -25.92 -13.74
N ILE A 319 0.15 -24.80 -13.71
CA ILE A 319 0.26 -23.88 -14.85
C ILE A 319 1.75 -23.68 -15.16
N PRO A 320 2.18 -23.78 -16.44
CA PRO A 320 3.58 -23.63 -16.81
C PRO A 320 4.14 -22.22 -16.48
N THR A 321 5.46 -22.15 -16.32
CA THR A 321 6.19 -20.88 -16.20
C THR A 321 6.01 -20.02 -17.45
N ARG A 322 6.05 -18.69 -17.27
CA ARG A 322 5.93 -17.72 -18.38
C ARG A 322 7.14 -16.79 -18.41
N LYS A 323 7.42 -16.17 -19.56
CA LYS A 323 8.51 -15.20 -19.70
C LYS A 323 8.27 -13.90 -18.93
N SER A 324 7.02 -13.43 -18.89
CA SER A 324 6.56 -12.25 -18.16
C SER A 324 5.30 -12.60 -17.37
N MET A 325 5.01 -11.80 -16.35
CA MET A 325 3.85 -11.97 -15.49
C MET A 325 2.76 -10.94 -15.81
N ARG A 326 1.51 -11.37 -15.91
CA ARG A 326 0.35 -10.48 -16.05
C ARG A 326 -0.34 -10.32 -14.72
N ILE A 327 -0.34 -9.10 -14.19
CA ILE A 327 -0.94 -8.75 -12.91
C ILE A 327 -2.22 -7.97 -13.17
N LEU A 328 -3.35 -8.47 -12.68
CA LEU A 328 -4.58 -7.71 -12.54
C LEU A 328 -4.63 -7.13 -11.13
N VAL A 329 -4.59 -5.81 -11.00
CA VAL A 329 -4.78 -5.11 -9.73
C VAL A 329 -6.24 -4.70 -9.64
N VAL A 330 -6.94 -5.24 -8.65
CA VAL A 330 -8.35 -5.00 -8.39
C VAL A 330 -8.44 -4.04 -7.22
N VAL A 331 -9.00 -2.86 -7.46
CA VAL A 331 -9.14 -1.79 -6.48
C VAL A 331 -10.61 -1.65 -6.19
N ALA A 332 -11.02 -2.10 -5.01
CA ALA A 332 -12.42 -2.17 -4.61
C ALA A 332 -12.90 -0.94 -3.82
N GLN A 333 -12.02 0.05 -3.63
CA GLN A 333 -12.34 1.34 -3.04
C GLN A 333 -11.27 2.37 -3.47
N PRO A 334 -11.64 3.64 -3.71
CA PRO A 334 -10.66 4.70 -3.94
C PRO A 334 -9.68 4.82 -2.77
N LEU A 335 -8.40 5.11 -3.04
CA LEU A 335 -7.28 5.22 -2.08
C LEU A 335 -7.45 6.28 -0.95
N GLY A 336 -8.64 6.85 -0.76
CA GLY A 336 -8.93 7.90 0.21
C GLY A 336 -8.26 9.24 -0.12
N LEU A 337 -7.68 9.34 -1.31
CA LEU A 337 -7.10 10.56 -1.87
C LEU A 337 -8.24 11.36 -2.49
N GLY A 338 -9.11 11.93 -1.65
CA GLY A 338 -10.38 12.61 -2.02
C GLY A 338 -10.27 13.86 -2.92
N LYS A 339 -9.18 13.99 -3.68
CA LYS A 339 -8.93 15.04 -4.68
C LYS A 339 -8.24 14.52 -5.96
N LEU A 340 -7.91 13.23 -6.07
CA LEU A 340 -7.27 12.68 -7.26
C LEU A 340 -8.31 12.27 -8.30
N SER A 341 -7.98 12.51 -9.57
CA SER A 341 -8.65 11.85 -10.69
C SER A 341 -8.43 10.33 -10.66
N VAL A 342 -9.32 9.60 -11.34
CA VAL A 342 -9.18 8.16 -11.58
C VAL A 342 -7.83 7.83 -12.24
N GLU A 343 -7.35 8.71 -13.12
CA GLU A 343 -6.05 8.59 -13.78
C GLU A 343 -4.87 8.81 -12.82
N GLU A 344 -4.94 9.78 -11.92
CA GLU A 344 -3.89 10.01 -10.92
C GLU A 344 -3.82 8.88 -9.89
N GLU A 345 -4.97 8.34 -9.48
CA GLU A 345 -5.05 7.17 -8.62
C GLU A 345 -4.45 5.93 -9.30
N ALA A 346 -4.79 5.71 -10.57
CA ALA A 346 -4.19 4.67 -11.41
C ALA A 346 -2.66 4.79 -11.45
N ASP A 347 -2.14 6.00 -11.58
CA ASP A 347 -0.70 6.25 -11.66
C ASP A 347 0.02 6.07 -10.32
N VAL A 348 -0.64 6.42 -9.20
CA VAL A 348 -0.13 6.10 -7.86
C VAL A 348 0.04 4.59 -7.71
N ILE A 349 -0.97 3.81 -8.09
CA ILE A 349 -0.94 2.34 -7.98
C ILE A 349 0.12 1.77 -8.93
N ARG A 350 0.16 2.20 -10.19
CA ARG A 350 1.19 1.78 -11.16
C ARG A 350 2.60 2.14 -10.69
N SER A 351 2.79 3.23 -9.95
CA SER A 351 4.09 3.62 -9.44
C SER A 351 4.71 2.56 -8.52
N GLY A 352 3.88 1.81 -7.78
CA GLY A 352 4.30 0.67 -6.96
C GLY A 352 4.92 -0.47 -7.78
N PHE A 353 4.46 -0.65 -9.01
CA PHE A 353 4.92 -1.66 -9.96
C PHE A 353 5.95 -1.15 -10.96
N ARG A 354 6.33 0.14 -10.90
CA ARG A 354 7.14 0.80 -11.94
C ARG A 354 8.44 0.07 -12.25
N ARG A 355 9.11 -0.49 -11.24
CA ARG A 355 10.35 -1.26 -11.46
C ARG A 355 10.13 -2.48 -12.35
N LEU A 356 9.01 -3.19 -12.19
CA LEU A 356 8.66 -4.36 -12.99
C LEU A 356 8.27 -3.96 -14.41
N LEU A 357 7.47 -2.90 -14.53
CA LEU A 357 7.02 -2.34 -15.81
C LEU A 357 8.19 -1.84 -16.65
N ASP A 358 9.07 -1.01 -16.08
CA ASP A 358 10.25 -0.46 -16.77
C ASP A 358 11.19 -1.59 -17.26
N ALA A 359 11.30 -2.66 -16.48
CA ALA A 359 12.12 -3.81 -16.81
C ALA A 359 11.47 -4.80 -17.80
N GLY A 360 10.22 -4.58 -18.21
CA GLY A 360 9.46 -5.51 -19.07
C GLY A 360 9.27 -6.89 -18.43
N LEU A 361 9.24 -6.94 -17.10
CA LEU A 361 9.11 -8.18 -16.32
C LEU A 361 7.66 -8.52 -16.02
N ALA A 362 6.78 -7.52 -15.99
CA ALA A 362 5.36 -7.70 -15.81
C ALA A 362 4.55 -6.75 -16.68
N GLU A 363 3.34 -7.16 -17.01
CA GLU A 363 2.26 -6.32 -17.49
C GLU A 363 1.29 -6.10 -16.33
N VAL A 364 0.90 -4.86 -16.08
CA VAL A 364 -0.02 -4.51 -15.00
C VAL A 364 -1.25 -3.87 -15.60
N GLU A 365 -2.39 -4.45 -15.27
CA GLU A 365 -3.69 -3.91 -15.60
C GLU A 365 -4.44 -3.56 -14.33
N LEU A 366 -5.13 -2.42 -14.34
CA LEU A 366 -5.90 -1.95 -13.19
C LEU A 366 -7.39 -2.09 -13.47
N LEU A 367 -8.12 -2.61 -12.50
CA LEU A 367 -9.57 -2.57 -12.43
C LEU A 367 -9.93 -1.69 -11.23
N LEU A 368 -10.21 -0.42 -11.51
CA LEU A 368 -10.67 0.57 -10.54
C LEU A 368 -12.18 0.43 -10.31
N ASP A 369 -12.67 0.93 -9.17
CA ASP A 369 -14.08 0.88 -8.77
C ASP A 369 -14.67 -0.53 -8.93
N ALA A 370 -13.91 -1.52 -8.48
CA ALA A 370 -14.16 -2.90 -8.83
C ALA A 370 -15.48 -3.38 -8.20
N THR A 371 -16.39 -3.85 -9.07
CA THR A 371 -17.56 -4.64 -8.67
C THR A 371 -17.31 -6.13 -8.95
N PRO A 372 -18.03 -7.06 -8.29
CA PRO A 372 -17.88 -8.49 -8.58
C PRO A 372 -18.21 -8.83 -10.04
N GLU A 373 -19.18 -8.11 -10.63
CA GLU A 373 -19.53 -8.26 -12.04
C GLU A 373 -18.40 -7.82 -12.97
N LEU A 374 -17.78 -6.67 -12.69
CA LEU A 374 -16.65 -6.17 -13.48
C LEU A 374 -15.45 -7.11 -13.38
N LEU A 375 -15.14 -7.61 -12.18
CA LEU A 375 -14.08 -8.59 -11.98
C LEU A 375 -14.37 -9.87 -12.79
N HIS A 376 -15.58 -10.41 -12.68
CA HIS A 376 -15.95 -11.63 -13.39
C HIS A 376 -15.87 -11.45 -14.90
N ARG A 377 -16.48 -10.38 -15.43
CA ARG A 377 -16.45 -10.07 -16.87
C ARG A 377 -15.02 -9.89 -17.37
N ARG A 378 -14.17 -9.21 -16.58
CA ARG A 378 -12.78 -8.96 -16.96
C ARG A 378 -11.96 -10.23 -17.03
N LEU A 379 -12.13 -11.14 -16.08
CA LEU A 379 -11.46 -12.46 -16.10
C LEU A 379 -11.98 -13.36 -17.24
N GLU A 380 -13.24 -13.20 -17.62
CA GLU A 380 -13.85 -13.95 -18.73
C GLU A 380 -13.43 -13.45 -20.11
N SER A 381 -13.37 -12.14 -20.31
CA SER A 381 -13.07 -11.52 -21.61
C SER A 381 -11.58 -11.36 -21.90
N ALA A 382 -10.70 -11.79 -21.00
CA ALA A 382 -9.27 -11.60 -21.14
C ALA A 382 -8.70 -12.41 -22.33
N GLU A 383 -8.01 -11.72 -23.25
CA GLU A 383 -7.33 -12.35 -24.38
C GLU A 383 -6.28 -13.38 -23.95
N ALA A 384 -5.66 -13.14 -22.80
CA ALA A 384 -4.77 -14.06 -22.11
C ALA A 384 -5.15 -14.13 -20.62
N PRO A 385 -4.90 -15.27 -19.94
CA PRO A 385 -5.12 -15.38 -18.51
C PRO A 385 -4.19 -14.46 -17.71
N PHE A 386 -4.69 -13.97 -16.58
CA PHE A 386 -3.87 -13.26 -15.60
C PHE A 386 -3.13 -14.26 -14.71
N ASP A 387 -1.90 -13.92 -14.36
CA ASP A 387 -1.06 -14.74 -13.49
C ASP A 387 -1.27 -14.42 -12.02
N VAL A 388 -1.46 -13.13 -11.74
CA VAL A 388 -1.63 -12.58 -10.40
C VAL A 388 -2.90 -11.76 -10.37
N LEU A 389 -3.71 -11.99 -9.34
CA LEU A 389 -4.76 -11.07 -8.93
C LEU A 389 -4.29 -10.39 -7.64
N HIS A 390 -4.04 -9.09 -7.69
CA HIS A 390 -3.68 -8.28 -6.52
C HIS A 390 -4.88 -7.45 -6.11
N PHE A 391 -5.51 -7.81 -4.99
CA PHE A 391 -6.68 -7.13 -4.47
C PHE A 391 -6.27 -6.05 -3.46
N ILE A 392 -6.79 -4.84 -3.63
CA ILE A 392 -6.65 -3.70 -2.73
C ILE A 392 -8.05 -3.29 -2.29
N GLY A 393 -8.32 -3.32 -0.98
CA GLY A 393 -9.63 -2.95 -0.44
C GLY A 393 -9.83 -3.40 1.00
N HIS A 394 -11.07 -3.76 1.34
CA HIS A 394 -11.44 -4.18 2.68
C HIS A 394 -11.90 -5.62 2.76
N GLY A 395 -11.76 -6.16 3.96
CA GLY A 395 -12.16 -7.52 4.31
C GLY A 395 -13.01 -7.54 5.58
N GLU A 396 -13.88 -8.53 5.69
CA GLU A 396 -14.62 -8.81 6.90
C GLU A 396 -14.63 -10.31 7.17
N TYR A 397 -14.74 -10.68 8.45
CA TYR A 397 -14.93 -12.06 8.88
C TYR A 397 -16.19 -12.22 9.69
N GLU A 398 -16.92 -13.30 9.45
CA GLU A 398 -18.08 -13.69 10.24
C GLU A 398 -17.81 -15.01 10.96
N GLU A 399 -17.63 -14.94 12.29
CA GLU A 399 -17.31 -16.10 13.13
C GLU A 399 -18.41 -17.17 13.14
N GLU A 400 -19.70 -16.77 13.12
CA GLU A 400 -20.83 -17.71 13.18
C GLU A 400 -20.81 -18.72 12.03
N ASN A 401 -20.37 -18.28 10.85
CA ASN A 401 -20.35 -19.07 9.62
C ASN A 401 -18.93 -19.48 9.19
N ASP A 402 -17.89 -19.13 9.97
CA ASP A 402 -16.47 -19.35 9.65
C ASP A 402 -16.12 -18.83 8.24
N CYS A 403 -16.65 -17.66 7.87
CA CYS A 403 -16.66 -17.16 6.49
C CYS A 403 -16.02 -15.78 6.36
N GLY A 404 -15.04 -15.66 5.47
CA GLY A 404 -14.43 -14.39 5.08
C GLY A 404 -15.09 -13.76 3.84
N TYR A 405 -15.18 -12.43 3.84
CA TYR A 405 -15.79 -11.60 2.80
C TYR A 405 -14.82 -10.54 2.31
N LEU A 406 -14.72 -10.36 0.99
CA LEU A 406 -14.12 -9.17 0.39
C LEU A 406 -15.19 -8.13 0.15
N ILE A 407 -14.89 -6.87 0.45
CA ILE A 407 -15.80 -5.76 0.19
C ILE A 407 -15.47 -5.19 -1.19
N PHE A 408 -16.45 -5.20 -2.08
CA PHE A 408 -16.41 -4.60 -3.42
C PHE A 408 -17.34 -3.39 -3.49
N GLU A 409 -17.25 -2.62 -4.57
CA GLU A 409 -18.28 -1.66 -4.91
C GLU A 409 -19.49 -2.36 -5.53
N ASN A 410 -20.67 -1.79 -5.33
CA ASN A 410 -21.90 -2.14 -6.02
C ASN A 410 -22.20 -1.15 -7.15
N GLN A 411 -23.20 -1.44 -7.98
CA GLN A 411 -23.54 -0.60 -9.15
C GLN A 411 -24.00 0.82 -8.78
N ASP A 412 -24.37 1.06 -7.52
CA ASP A 412 -24.82 2.35 -6.99
C ASP A 412 -23.69 3.10 -6.23
N GLY A 413 -22.45 2.58 -6.25
CA GLY A 413 -21.29 3.15 -5.55
C GLY A 413 -21.29 2.92 -4.03
N GLY A 414 -22.09 1.97 -3.54
CA GLY A 414 -22.04 1.49 -2.16
C GLY A 414 -21.25 0.19 -2.02
N GLU A 415 -21.24 -0.39 -0.82
CA GLU A 415 -20.50 -1.63 -0.55
C GLU A 415 -21.30 -2.87 -0.95
N GLN A 416 -20.59 -3.90 -1.44
CA GLN A 416 -21.08 -5.24 -1.69
C GLN A 416 -20.11 -6.25 -1.08
N ARG A 417 -20.61 -7.00 -0.08
CA ARG A 417 -19.89 -8.14 0.50
C ARG A 417 -19.87 -9.29 -0.49
N LEU A 418 -18.68 -9.82 -0.78
CA LEU A 418 -18.48 -11.00 -1.61
C LEU A 418 -17.84 -12.11 -0.77
N ASP A 419 -18.59 -13.18 -0.53
CA ASP A 419 -18.09 -14.30 0.25
C ASP A 419 -16.97 -15.07 -0.50
N SER A 420 -16.14 -15.75 0.28
CA SER A 420 -15.01 -16.55 -0.22
C SER A 420 -15.40 -17.64 -1.23
N SER A 421 -16.62 -18.21 -1.14
CA SER A 421 -17.09 -19.26 -2.04
C SER A 421 -17.47 -18.70 -3.41
N THR A 422 -18.09 -17.52 -3.45
CA THR A 422 -18.41 -16.79 -4.68
C THR A 422 -17.15 -16.25 -5.33
N LEU A 423 -16.22 -15.68 -4.55
CA LEU A 423 -14.92 -15.26 -5.05
C LEU A 423 -14.16 -16.42 -5.71
N ARG A 424 -14.16 -17.60 -5.08
CA ARG A 424 -13.56 -18.82 -5.65
C ARG A 424 -14.17 -19.16 -7.01
N GLN A 425 -15.49 -19.06 -7.17
CA GLN A 425 -16.16 -19.35 -8.44
C GLN A 425 -15.75 -18.38 -9.56
N ILE A 426 -15.44 -17.14 -9.21
CA ILE A 426 -14.97 -16.11 -10.15
C ILE A 426 -13.49 -16.34 -10.54
N VAL A 427 -12.64 -16.67 -9.56
CA VAL A 427 -11.17 -16.66 -9.69
C VAL A 427 -10.59 -18.01 -10.14
N CYS A 428 -11.08 -19.14 -9.62
CA CYS A 428 -10.51 -20.45 -9.92
C CYS A 428 -10.75 -20.87 -11.37
N ARG A 429 -9.86 -21.72 -11.91
CA ARG A 429 -9.86 -22.22 -13.29
C ARG A 429 -9.76 -21.15 -14.39
N ARG A 430 -9.27 -19.96 -14.03
CA ARG A 430 -9.02 -18.84 -14.97
C ARG A 430 -7.53 -18.62 -15.28
N GLY A 431 -6.65 -19.53 -14.84
CA GLY A 431 -5.20 -19.41 -15.04
C GLY A 431 -4.48 -18.53 -14.02
N ILE A 432 -5.18 -18.10 -12.96
CA ILE A 432 -4.62 -17.33 -11.84
C ILE A 432 -3.77 -18.25 -10.97
N ARG A 433 -2.51 -17.86 -10.77
CA ARG A 433 -1.49 -18.65 -10.06
C ARG A 433 -1.27 -18.15 -8.65
N LEU A 434 -1.49 -16.86 -8.45
CA LEU A 434 -1.27 -16.16 -7.20
C LEU A 434 -2.38 -15.16 -6.97
N VAL A 435 -2.99 -15.19 -5.79
CA VAL A 435 -3.84 -14.10 -5.30
C VAL A 435 -3.09 -13.39 -4.18
N CYS A 436 -3.01 -12.07 -4.24
CA CYS A 436 -2.46 -11.24 -3.17
C CYS A 436 -3.59 -10.41 -2.58
N LEU A 437 -3.93 -10.67 -1.33
CA LEU A 437 -4.97 -9.97 -0.60
C LEU A 437 -4.31 -8.87 0.24
N ASN A 438 -4.21 -7.68 -0.33
CA ASN A 438 -3.80 -6.48 0.39
C ASN A 438 -5.05 -5.74 0.88
N ALA A 439 -5.77 -6.37 1.81
CA ALA A 439 -7.00 -5.83 2.37
C ALA A 439 -6.90 -5.59 3.87
N CYS A 440 -7.40 -4.44 4.32
CA CYS A 440 -7.48 -4.08 5.74
C CYS A 440 -8.89 -4.41 6.27
N GLU A 441 -9.01 -5.01 7.45
CA GLU A 441 -10.32 -5.32 8.04
C GLU A 441 -11.02 -4.07 8.62
N THR A 442 -12.35 -3.98 8.42
CA THR A 442 -13.23 -2.92 8.92
C THR A 442 -14.05 -3.35 10.15
N GLY A 443 -13.38 -3.75 11.24
CA GLY A 443 -13.98 -3.81 12.59
C GLY A 443 -14.95 -4.96 12.94
N ARG A 444 -14.97 -5.29 14.24
CA ARG A 444 -15.78 -6.27 15.01
C ARG A 444 -15.48 -7.78 14.92
N GLY A 445 -14.55 -8.23 14.08
CA GLY A 445 -13.89 -9.54 14.17
C GLY A 445 -12.38 -9.33 14.20
N GLY A 446 -11.60 -10.20 14.83
CA GLY A 446 -10.16 -10.02 14.94
C GLY A 446 -9.45 -10.10 13.58
N ARG A 447 -8.51 -9.17 13.34
CA ARG A 447 -7.66 -8.98 12.13
C ARG A 447 -7.02 -10.23 11.51
N GLN A 448 -7.01 -11.31 12.27
CA GLN A 448 -6.42 -12.60 11.96
C GLN A 448 -7.39 -13.52 11.21
N ASP A 449 -8.70 -13.35 11.40
CA ASP A 449 -9.71 -14.31 10.98
C ASP A 449 -10.23 -14.07 9.55
N PHE A 450 -10.24 -12.83 9.03
CA PHE A 450 -10.62 -12.56 7.63
C PHE A 450 -9.65 -13.18 6.63
N SER A 451 -8.36 -12.84 6.78
CA SER A 451 -7.30 -13.33 5.91
C SER A 451 -7.24 -14.84 5.95
N ARG A 452 -7.53 -15.44 7.12
CA ARG A 452 -7.72 -16.87 7.31
C ARG A 452 -8.88 -17.40 6.46
N GLY A 453 -10.08 -16.86 6.60
CA GLY A 453 -11.26 -17.33 5.87
C GLY A 453 -11.10 -17.28 4.35
N VAL A 454 -10.69 -16.13 3.80
CA VAL A 454 -10.58 -15.96 2.34
C VAL A 454 -9.37 -16.68 1.77
N ALA A 455 -8.18 -16.57 2.37
CA ALA A 455 -6.98 -17.19 1.81
C ALA A 455 -7.06 -18.72 1.85
N GLN A 456 -7.54 -19.30 2.96
CA GLN A 456 -7.70 -20.74 3.06
C GLN A 456 -8.75 -21.26 2.07
N ALA A 457 -9.88 -20.56 1.91
CA ALA A 457 -10.92 -20.93 0.95
C ALA A 457 -10.43 -20.90 -0.50
N LEU A 458 -9.61 -19.91 -0.88
CA LEU A 458 -9.01 -19.81 -2.20
C LEU A 458 -8.00 -20.94 -2.48
N ILE A 459 -7.11 -21.22 -1.52
CA ILE A 459 -6.15 -22.34 -1.63
C ILE A 459 -6.89 -23.67 -1.68
N ALA A 460 -7.86 -23.88 -0.78
CA ALA A 460 -8.70 -25.06 -0.76
C ALA A 460 -9.48 -25.23 -2.06
N GLY A 461 -9.85 -24.12 -2.71
CA GLY A 461 -10.52 -24.05 -3.99
C GLY A 461 -9.67 -24.35 -5.22
N GLY A 462 -8.34 -24.45 -5.06
CA GLY A 462 -7.41 -24.81 -6.13
C GLY A 462 -6.49 -23.69 -6.60
N VAL A 463 -6.58 -22.48 -6.02
CA VAL A 463 -5.58 -21.42 -6.28
C VAL A 463 -4.20 -21.91 -5.81
N PRO A 464 -3.14 -21.84 -6.64
CA PRO A 464 -1.84 -22.42 -6.28
C PRO A 464 -1.14 -21.73 -5.10
N ALA A 465 -1.25 -20.40 -5.01
CA ALA A 465 -0.70 -19.62 -3.91
C ALA A 465 -1.55 -18.39 -3.58
N VAL A 466 -1.55 -18.02 -2.31
CA VAL A 466 -2.23 -16.83 -1.78
C VAL A 466 -1.31 -16.13 -0.79
N VAL A 467 -1.17 -14.82 -0.93
CA VAL A 467 -0.57 -13.96 0.09
C VAL A 467 -1.69 -13.23 0.80
N ALA A 468 -1.67 -13.25 2.13
CA ALA A 468 -2.59 -12.50 2.97
C ALA A 468 -1.88 -12.03 4.23
N ASN A 469 -2.36 -10.95 4.83
CA ASN A 469 -1.75 -10.39 6.04
C ASN A 469 -2.38 -11.02 7.28
N GLN A 470 -1.57 -11.47 8.24
CA GLN A 470 -2.04 -11.99 9.53
C GLN A 470 -2.53 -10.88 10.47
N TYR A 471 -2.00 -9.69 10.27
CA TYR A 471 -2.19 -8.49 11.08
C TYR A 471 -2.33 -7.29 10.15
N PRO A 472 -2.81 -6.14 10.64
CA PRO A 472 -2.64 -4.88 9.93
C PRO A 472 -1.16 -4.61 9.73
N VAL A 473 -0.84 -4.10 8.56
CA VAL A 473 0.52 -3.77 8.18
C VAL A 473 0.53 -2.33 7.67
N LEU A 474 1.60 -1.61 7.98
CA LEU A 474 1.80 -0.28 7.44
C LEU A 474 1.92 -0.35 5.91
N ASP A 475 1.33 0.62 5.21
CA ASP A 475 1.38 0.70 3.74
C ASP A 475 2.81 0.63 3.19
N VAL A 476 3.77 1.24 3.90
CA VAL A 476 5.19 1.21 3.53
C VAL A 476 5.77 -0.20 3.56
N SER A 477 5.37 -1.01 4.53
CA SER A 477 5.82 -2.39 4.73
C SER A 477 5.13 -3.35 3.75
N ALA A 478 3.82 -3.21 3.55
CA ALA A 478 3.07 -3.95 2.52
C ALA A 478 3.60 -3.68 1.10
N THR A 479 3.89 -2.42 0.80
CA THR A 479 4.50 -2.00 -0.47
C THR A 479 5.91 -2.56 -0.62
N ALA A 480 6.73 -2.52 0.43
CA ALA A 480 8.08 -3.07 0.42
C ALA A 480 8.07 -4.58 0.16
N PHE A 481 7.18 -5.31 0.86
CA PHE A 481 6.98 -6.74 0.66
C PHE A 481 6.58 -7.03 -0.79
N SER A 482 5.46 -6.46 -1.25
CA SER A 482 4.91 -6.71 -2.60
C SER A 482 5.92 -6.41 -3.70
N ARG A 483 6.69 -5.32 -3.57
CA ARG A 483 7.71 -4.93 -4.55
C ARG A 483 8.80 -5.98 -4.70
N HIS A 484 9.35 -6.49 -3.59
CA HIS A 484 10.42 -7.50 -3.66
C HIS A 484 9.88 -8.89 -3.98
N PHE A 485 8.68 -9.21 -3.49
CA PHE A 485 7.98 -10.46 -3.79
C PHE A 485 7.75 -10.63 -5.30
N TYR A 486 7.10 -9.65 -5.93
CA TYR A 486 6.86 -9.69 -7.38
C TYR A 486 8.14 -9.60 -8.19
N TRP A 487 9.15 -8.87 -7.71
CA TRP A 487 10.46 -8.82 -8.35
C TRP A 487 11.14 -10.18 -8.39
N ALA A 488 11.21 -10.87 -7.25
CA ALA A 488 11.79 -12.21 -7.16
C ALA A 488 11.03 -13.20 -8.04
N LEU A 489 9.70 -13.20 -8.00
CA LEU A 489 8.86 -14.03 -8.85
C LEU A 489 9.13 -13.79 -10.34
N ALA A 490 9.23 -12.53 -10.77
CA ALA A 490 9.46 -12.19 -12.17
C ALA A 490 10.89 -12.49 -12.65
N MET A 491 11.84 -12.61 -11.73
CA MET A 491 13.19 -13.12 -11.99
C MET A 491 13.24 -14.67 -12.05
N GLY A 492 12.12 -15.33 -11.80
CA GLY A 492 11.96 -16.79 -11.82
C GLY A 492 12.41 -17.47 -10.53
N HIS A 493 12.44 -16.75 -9.42
CA HIS A 493 12.56 -17.38 -8.10
C HIS A 493 11.29 -18.17 -7.78
N SER A 494 11.42 -19.18 -6.93
CA SER A 494 10.26 -19.92 -6.42
C SER A 494 9.38 -19.03 -5.53
N ILE A 495 8.12 -19.43 -5.29
CA ILE A 495 7.22 -18.73 -4.35
C ILE A 495 7.84 -18.65 -2.96
N GLY A 496 8.47 -19.74 -2.49
CA GLY A 496 9.14 -19.81 -1.21
C GLY A 496 10.31 -18.83 -1.10
N ASP A 497 11.20 -18.83 -2.10
CA ASP A 497 12.33 -17.91 -2.13
C ASP A 497 11.85 -16.46 -2.22
N ALA A 498 10.85 -16.18 -3.07
CA ALA A 498 10.28 -14.84 -3.20
C ALA A 498 9.69 -14.34 -1.88
N ALA A 499 8.97 -15.20 -1.15
CA ALA A 499 8.41 -14.87 0.16
C ALA A 499 9.53 -14.49 1.13
N ARG A 500 10.57 -15.34 1.24
CA ARG A 500 11.73 -15.07 2.10
C ARG A 500 12.41 -13.74 1.75
N GLU A 501 12.76 -13.52 0.48
CA GLU A 501 13.43 -12.27 0.05
C GLU A 501 12.57 -11.03 0.36
N ALA A 502 11.24 -11.15 0.21
CA ALA A 502 10.33 -10.08 0.58
C ALA A 502 10.32 -9.82 2.10
N ARG A 503 10.32 -10.86 2.95
CA ARG A 503 10.44 -10.70 4.41
C ARG A 503 11.75 -10.04 4.82
N VAL A 504 12.88 -10.50 4.26
CA VAL A 504 14.21 -9.88 4.50
C VAL A 504 14.17 -8.40 4.12
N SER A 505 13.50 -8.06 3.02
CA SER A 505 13.38 -6.68 2.56
C SER A 505 12.61 -5.74 3.48
N VAL A 506 11.59 -6.28 4.17
CA VAL A 506 10.84 -5.55 5.18
C VAL A 506 11.67 -5.44 6.46
N ASN A 507 12.37 -6.50 6.87
CA ASN A 507 13.14 -6.56 8.10
C ASN A 507 14.26 -5.50 8.20
N TYR A 508 14.93 -5.15 7.09
CA TYR A 508 15.93 -4.07 7.10
C TYR A 508 15.35 -2.67 6.78
N SER A 509 14.05 -2.56 6.54
CA SER A 509 13.41 -1.29 6.19
C SER A 509 13.33 -0.38 7.43
N ILE A 510 13.87 0.83 7.32
CA ILE A 510 13.96 1.80 8.43
C ILE A 510 12.58 2.36 8.85
N ALA A 511 11.55 2.15 8.01
CA ALA A 511 10.23 2.78 8.16
C ALA A 511 9.12 1.82 8.66
N GLY A 512 9.45 0.56 8.96
CA GLY A 512 8.47 -0.44 9.42
C GLY A 512 8.66 -0.81 10.89
N GLU A 513 7.68 -1.49 11.45
CA GLU A 513 7.74 -2.07 12.80
C GLU A 513 8.54 -3.37 12.83
N ALA A 514 9.07 -3.75 13.99
CA ALA A 514 9.91 -4.94 14.16
C ALA A 514 9.23 -6.27 13.76
N ILE A 515 7.90 -6.29 13.77
CA ILE A 515 7.08 -7.46 13.42
C ILE A 515 6.65 -7.51 11.94
N ASP A 516 6.78 -6.40 11.20
CA ASP A 516 6.14 -6.21 9.89
C ASP A 516 6.56 -7.25 8.85
N TRP A 517 7.78 -7.79 8.97
CA TRP A 517 8.29 -8.80 8.04
C TRP A 517 7.56 -10.14 8.18
N ALA A 518 6.98 -10.44 9.33
CA ALA A 518 6.25 -11.68 9.61
C ALA A 518 4.75 -11.56 9.33
N VAL A 519 4.23 -10.33 9.16
CA VAL A 519 2.81 -10.07 8.93
C VAL A 519 2.30 -10.70 7.62
N PRO A 520 3.01 -10.60 6.48
CA PRO A 520 2.59 -11.27 5.25
C PRO A 520 2.80 -12.79 5.32
N VAL A 521 1.67 -13.50 5.33
CA VAL A 521 1.61 -14.96 5.30
C VAL A 521 1.45 -15.43 3.86
N VAL A 522 2.24 -16.43 3.50
CA VAL A 522 2.21 -17.03 2.17
C VAL A 522 1.68 -18.45 2.27
N PHE A 523 0.49 -18.66 1.76
CA PHE A 523 -0.06 -19.98 1.53
C PHE A 523 0.35 -20.48 0.15
N ALA A 524 0.89 -21.69 0.06
CA ALA A 524 1.29 -22.28 -1.20
C ALA A 524 1.07 -23.80 -1.20
N ARG A 525 0.50 -24.32 -2.29
CA ARG A 525 0.40 -25.77 -2.50
C ARG A 525 1.77 -26.38 -2.82
N ASN A 526 2.62 -25.61 -3.49
CA ASN A 526 4.00 -25.96 -3.81
C ASN A 526 4.87 -24.68 -3.72
N PRO A 527 5.66 -24.49 -2.65
CA PRO A 527 6.54 -23.33 -2.51
C PRO A 527 7.69 -23.30 -3.53
N ALA A 528 8.10 -24.45 -4.08
CA ALA A 528 9.11 -24.54 -5.13
C ALA A 528 8.56 -24.15 -6.52
N GLN A 529 7.26 -23.90 -6.65
CA GLN A 529 6.65 -23.46 -7.90
C GLN A 529 7.20 -22.10 -8.33
N GLN A 530 7.50 -21.98 -9.62
CA GLN A 530 7.93 -20.75 -10.26
C GLN A 530 6.79 -20.19 -11.11
N LEU A 531 6.60 -18.87 -11.06
CA LEU A 531 5.64 -18.18 -11.92
C LEU A 531 6.29 -17.77 -13.24
N CYS A 532 7.56 -17.34 -13.19
CA CYS A 532 8.31 -16.96 -14.37
C CYS A 532 9.50 -17.88 -14.63
N GLU A 533 9.91 -17.95 -15.90
CA GLU A 533 11.15 -18.62 -16.27
C GLU A 533 12.35 -17.93 -15.57
N PRO A 534 13.30 -18.70 -15.01
CA PRO A 534 14.53 -18.14 -14.44
C PRO A 534 15.26 -17.27 -15.45
N ARG A 535 15.61 -16.05 -15.04
CA ARG A 535 16.45 -15.15 -15.84
C ARG A 535 17.84 -15.10 -15.28
N THR A 536 18.85 -15.13 -16.15
CA THR A 536 20.23 -14.94 -15.67
C THR A 536 20.48 -13.48 -15.30
N ALA A 537 21.30 -13.24 -14.28
CA ALA A 537 21.75 -11.89 -13.93
C ALA A 537 22.35 -11.15 -15.13
N ALA A 538 23.04 -11.88 -16.02
CA ALA A 538 23.61 -11.36 -17.26
C ALA A 538 22.55 -10.91 -18.28
N GLU A 539 21.42 -11.62 -18.42
CA GLU A 539 20.30 -11.20 -19.29
C GLU A 539 19.60 -9.97 -18.72
N TYR A 540 19.37 -9.93 -17.41
CA TYR A 540 18.82 -8.76 -16.73
C TYR A 540 19.74 -7.53 -16.88
N GLU A 541 21.03 -7.68 -16.61
CA GLU A 541 22.03 -6.62 -16.74
C GLU A 541 22.15 -6.15 -18.18
N ARG A 542 22.05 -7.02 -19.19
CA ARG A 542 21.98 -6.63 -20.60
C ARG A 542 20.73 -5.81 -20.90
N THR A 543 19.54 -6.29 -20.51
CA THR A 543 18.27 -5.57 -20.77
C THR A 543 18.25 -4.20 -20.09
N ARG A 544 18.70 -4.13 -18.82
CA ARG A 544 18.81 -2.89 -18.05
C ARG A 544 19.89 -1.96 -18.60
N SER A 545 21.03 -2.50 -19.02
CA SER A 545 22.13 -1.72 -19.61
C SER A 545 21.76 -1.20 -20.99
N ASP A 546 21.05 -1.96 -21.81
CA ASP A 546 20.64 -1.56 -23.15
C ASP A 546 19.60 -0.45 -23.11
N GLN A 547 18.58 -0.54 -22.24
CA GLN A 547 17.63 0.54 -22.04
C GLN A 547 18.31 1.80 -21.45
N LYS A 548 19.18 1.66 -20.44
CA LYS A 548 19.96 2.79 -19.91
C LYS A 548 20.90 3.38 -20.95
N ARG A 549 21.53 2.56 -21.80
CA ARG A 549 22.50 2.97 -22.81
C ARG A 549 21.82 3.61 -24.01
N GLN A 550 20.65 3.13 -24.43
CA GLN A 550 19.79 3.80 -25.41
C GLN A 550 19.31 5.16 -24.89
N ARG A 551 18.76 5.21 -23.66
CA ARG A 551 18.38 6.49 -23.04
C ARG A 551 19.58 7.43 -22.92
N ARG A 552 20.74 6.96 -22.43
CA ARG A 552 21.95 7.78 -22.28
C ARG A 552 22.51 8.28 -23.60
N ARG A 553 22.55 7.46 -24.66
CA ARG A 553 22.98 7.87 -26.01
C ARG A 553 22.06 8.90 -26.63
N ALA A 554 20.75 8.82 -26.39
CA ALA A 554 19.76 9.75 -26.96
C ALA A 554 19.88 11.19 -26.41
N VAL A 555 20.55 11.37 -25.27
CA VAL A 555 20.67 12.67 -24.56
C VAL A 555 22.12 13.04 -24.20
N GLU A 556 23.12 12.31 -24.72
CA GLU A 556 24.53 12.43 -24.33
C GLU A 556 25.11 13.83 -24.60
N ASP A 557 24.72 14.46 -25.70
CA ASP A 557 25.17 15.81 -26.09
C ASP A 557 24.33 16.95 -25.47
N ARG A 558 23.35 16.62 -24.60
CA ARG A 558 22.42 17.60 -24.04
C ARG A 558 22.81 18.02 -22.63
N THR A 559 22.48 19.26 -22.28
CA THR A 559 22.66 19.77 -20.92
C THR A 559 21.67 19.12 -19.97
N LYS A 560 22.16 18.38 -18.98
CA LYS A 560 21.32 17.65 -18.03
C LYS A 560 20.78 18.54 -16.91
N ILE A 561 19.47 18.42 -16.65
CA ILE A 561 18.76 19.05 -15.55
C ILE A 561 18.09 17.93 -14.75
N GLY A 562 18.52 17.75 -13.50
CA GLY A 562 17.91 16.78 -12.59
C GLY A 562 16.68 17.40 -11.92
N ILE A 563 15.59 16.63 -11.81
CA ILE A 563 14.41 17.02 -11.02
C ILE A 563 14.23 16.03 -9.87
N TRP A 564 14.38 16.52 -8.65
CA TRP A 564 14.16 15.76 -7.43
C TRP A 564 12.80 16.11 -6.82
N ASN A 565 11.87 15.17 -6.88
CA ASN A 565 10.58 15.24 -6.22
C ASN A 565 10.70 14.65 -4.81
N ALA A 566 11.06 15.50 -3.84
CA ALA A 566 11.50 15.05 -2.52
C ALA A 566 10.42 14.29 -1.73
N HIS A 567 9.15 14.68 -1.91
CA HIS A 567 8.00 14.08 -1.24
C HIS A 567 7.17 13.18 -2.16
N ARG A 568 7.70 12.83 -3.35
CA ARG A 568 7.02 11.98 -4.35
C ARG A 568 5.60 12.44 -4.74
N MET A 569 5.32 13.74 -4.67
CA MET A 569 3.98 14.32 -4.88
C MET A 569 3.52 14.32 -6.34
N ILE A 570 4.45 14.23 -7.28
CA ILE A 570 4.20 14.10 -8.72
C ILE A 570 4.63 12.68 -9.16
N PRO A 571 3.72 11.69 -9.15
CA PRO A 571 4.04 10.30 -9.48
C PRO A 571 4.49 10.12 -10.93
N HIS A 572 3.85 10.83 -11.87
CA HIS A 572 4.13 10.79 -13.32
C HIS A 572 5.25 11.77 -13.76
N LEU A 573 6.12 12.18 -12.83
CA LEU A 573 7.25 13.07 -13.13
C LEU A 573 8.19 12.51 -14.24
N PRO A 574 8.49 11.19 -14.30
CA PRO A 574 9.32 10.64 -15.38
C PRO A 574 8.73 10.88 -16.77
N GLU A 575 7.41 10.75 -16.94
CA GLU A 575 6.68 10.99 -18.19
C GLU A 575 6.78 12.46 -18.60
N ILE A 576 6.62 13.37 -17.63
CA ILE A 576 6.80 14.81 -17.85
C ILE A 576 8.24 15.09 -18.31
N CYS A 577 9.23 14.58 -17.58
CA CYS A 577 10.64 14.76 -17.93
C CYS A 577 10.95 14.23 -19.33
N GLU A 578 10.39 13.07 -19.70
CA GLU A 578 10.56 12.48 -21.03
C GLU A 578 9.94 13.36 -22.13
N ARG A 579 8.72 13.87 -21.92
CA ARG A 579 8.04 14.76 -22.87
C ARG A 579 8.76 16.11 -23.01
N LEU A 580 9.18 16.73 -21.90
CA LEU A 580 9.98 17.96 -21.91
C LEU A 580 11.34 17.76 -22.62
N THR A 581 11.95 16.59 -22.43
CA THR A 581 13.19 16.22 -23.13
C THR A 581 12.94 16.04 -24.63
N LYS A 582 11.84 15.42 -25.05
CA LYS A 582 11.50 15.23 -26.48
C LYS A 582 11.08 16.53 -27.17
N ALA A 583 10.50 17.49 -26.45
CA ALA A 583 10.00 18.74 -27.01
C ALA A 583 11.10 19.66 -27.58
N GLN A 584 12.35 19.51 -27.14
CA GLN A 584 13.47 20.34 -27.55
C GLN A 584 14.79 19.54 -27.67
N ARG A 585 15.86 20.15 -28.17
CA ARG A 585 17.12 19.45 -28.53
C ARG A 585 18.36 19.79 -27.66
N GLN A 586 18.27 20.75 -26.75
CA GLN A 586 19.41 21.27 -25.98
C GLN A 586 19.54 20.68 -24.57
N TYR A 587 18.43 20.32 -23.94
CA TYR A 587 18.38 19.90 -22.54
C TYR A 587 17.86 18.47 -22.38
N ALA A 588 18.32 17.81 -21.33
CA ALA A 588 17.81 16.52 -20.87
C ALA A 588 17.23 16.71 -19.47
N PHE A 589 15.93 16.49 -19.32
CA PHE A 589 15.28 16.50 -18.01
C PHE A 589 15.25 15.06 -17.49
N GLU A 590 15.83 14.83 -16.31
CA GLU A 590 15.95 13.50 -15.73
C GLU A 590 15.37 13.51 -14.32
N PRO A 591 14.41 12.63 -13.97
CA PRO A 591 14.00 12.46 -12.59
C PRO A 591 15.18 11.87 -11.81
N VAL A 592 15.54 12.50 -10.70
CA VAL A 592 16.58 12.02 -9.79
C VAL A 592 15.98 11.65 -8.46
N SER A 593 16.58 10.66 -7.79
CA SER A 593 16.14 10.23 -6.47
C SER A 593 17.37 9.96 -5.60
N PHE A 594 17.40 10.59 -4.43
CA PHE A 594 18.38 10.33 -3.39
C PHE A 594 17.73 10.57 -2.02
N PRO A 595 18.19 9.90 -0.96
CA PRO A 595 17.75 10.17 0.40
C PRO A 595 18.13 11.60 0.80
N ALA A 596 17.20 12.35 1.39
CA ALA A 596 17.49 13.68 1.92
C ALA A 596 18.55 13.57 3.04
N PRO A 597 19.66 14.33 3.00
CA PRO A 597 20.62 14.35 4.10
C PRO A 597 19.95 14.66 5.45
N ILE A 598 20.52 14.18 6.55
CA ILE A 598 19.95 14.38 7.89
C ILE A 598 19.77 15.89 8.18
N GLY A 599 18.58 16.25 8.67
CA GLY A 599 18.21 17.62 9.00
C GLY A 599 17.88 18.52 7.80
N THR A 600 17.83 17.98 6.57
CA THR A 600 17.43 18.74 5.35
C THR A 600 16.10 19.47 5.54
N TRP A 601 15.20 18.88 6.33
CA TRP A 601 13.87 19.40 6.63
C TRP A 601 13.80 20.20 7.93
N ARG A 602 14.93 20.65 8.50
CA ARG A 602 14.91 21.52 9.67
C ARG A 602 14.17 22.81 9.28
N ARG A 603 13.05 23.05 9.95
CA ARG A 603 12.22 24.24 9.77
C ARG A 603 12.57 25.27 10.83
N GLU A 604 12.56 26.54 10.43
CA GLU A 604 12.60 27.66 11.36
C GLU A 604 11.17 28.15 11.57
N GLN A 605 10.79 28.29 12.82
CA GLN A 605 9.49 28.83 13.20
C GLN A 605 9.56 30.35 13.14
N ASP A 606 8.63 30.97 12.43
CA ASP A 606 8.47 32.41 12.37
C ASP A 606 7.04 32.76 12.70
N GLU A 607 6.85 33.46 13.82
CA GLU A 607 5.56 33.63 14.50
C GLU A 607 4.86 32.28 14.71
N ASP A 608 4.02 31.96 13.75
CA ASP A 608 3.00 30.93 13.75
C ASP A 608 3.41 29.79 12.75
N GLU A 609 4.01 30.12 11.60
CA GLU A 609 4.26 29.13 10.55
C GLU A 609 5.72 28.65 10.49
N ALA A 610 5.91 27.33 10.28
CA ALA A 610 7.24 26.72 10.17
C ALA A 610 7.72 26.66 8.72
N PHE A 611 8.82 27.36 8.42
CA PHE A 611 9.38 27.46 7.06
C PHE A 611 10.66 26.65 6.88
N VAL A 612 10.81 26.04 5.71
CA VAL A 612 12.13 25.62 5.21
C VAL A 612 12.88 26.86 4.72
N VAL A 613 14.10 27.05 5.19
CA VAL A 613 14.97 28.15 4.75
C VAL A 613 15.75 27.73 3.51
N ALA A 614 15.57 28.47 2.41
CA ALA A 614 16.14 28.15 1.11
C ALA A 614 17.68 28.10 1.12
N GLU A 615 18.33 29.02 1.85
CA GLU A 615 19.78 29.07 2.01
C GLU A 615 20.32 27.84 2.77
N THR A 616 19.65 27.44 3.85
CA THR A 616 20.00 26.23 4.61
C THR A 616 19.86 24.98 3.74
N LEU A 617 18.81 24.91 2.91
CA LEU A 617 18.62 23.82 1.97
C LEU A 617 19.71 23.80 0.89
N TYR A 618 20.11 24.97 0.39
CA TYR A 618 21.19 25.13 -0.58
C TYR A 618 22.52 24.58 -0.03
N GLU A 619 22.92 25.00 1.17
CA GLU A 619 24.20 24.59 1.77
C GLU A 619 24.31 23.06 1.94
N ARG A 620 23.18 22.39 2.20
CA ARG A 620 23.12 20.92 2.37
C ARG A 620 23.14 20.16 1.05
N LEU A 621 22.61 20.75 -0.02
CA LEU A 621 22.41 20.06 -1.30
C LEU A 621 23.38 20.50 -2.39
N LYS A 622 24.21 21.53 -2.16
CA LYS A 622 25.10 22.12 -3.20
C LYS A 622 26.07 21.12 -3.85
N SER A 623 26.40 20.01 -3.19
CA SER A 623 27.24 18.94 -3.76
C SER A 623 26.48 17.98 -4.70
N LYS A 624 25.17 17.83 -4.52
CA LYS A 624 24.34 16.83 -5.21
C LYS A 624 24.33 16.96 -6.73
N PRO A 625 24.27 18.16 -7.34
CA PRO A 625 24.31 18.29 -8.79
C PRO A 625 25.56 17.65 -9.41
N ARG A 626 26.72 17.82 -8.76
CA ARG A 626 27.99 17.23 -9.18
C ARG A 626 27.98 15.71 -8.99
N GLU A 627 27.48 15.22 -7.86
CA GLU A 627 27.34 13.78 -7.58
C GLU A 627 26.42 13.07 -8.61
N LEU A 628 25.34 13.74 -9.00
CA LEU A 628 24.34 13.23 -9.95
C LEU A 628 24.75 13.44 -11.42
N GLY A 629 25.81 14.20 -11.69
CA GLY A 629 26.25 14.52 -13.04
C GLY A 629 25.27 15.42 -13.82
N VAL A 630 24.56 16.31 -13.13
CA VAL A 630 23.60 17.26 -13.71
C VAL A 630 24.11 18.71 -13.59
N LYS A 631 23.77 19.57 -14.56
CA LYS A 631 24.16 20.99 -14.54
C LYS A 631 23.36 21.79 -13.52
N HIS A 632 22.05 21.54 -13.48
CA HIS A 632 21.13 22.11 -12.51
C HIS A 632 20.35 21.00 -11.83
N LEU A 633 20.07 21.17 -10.54
CA LEU A 633 19.15 20.31 -9.80
C LEU A 633 17.98 21.14 -9.31
N VAL A 634 16.78 20.69 -9.67
CA VAL A 634 15.51 21.25 -9.23
C VAL A 634 15.01 20.42 -8.06
N CYS A 635 14.98 21.02 -6.88
CA CYS A 635 14.46 20.43 -5.66
C CYS A 635 13.00 20.86 -5.48
N MET A 636 12.08 19.92 -5.66
CA MET A 636 10.65 20.14 -5.42
C MET A 636 10.26 19.68 -4.02
N ILE A 637 9.71 20.59 -3.22
CA ILE A 637 9.36 20.34 -1.81
C ILE A 637 7.90 20.74 -1.54
N ASN A 638 7.27 20.17 -0.51
CA ASN A 638 5.89 20.51 -0.14
C ASN A 638 5.77 21.41 1.09
N PHE A 639 6.86 22.05 1.51
CA PHE A 639 6.87 22.86 2.73
C PHE A 639 6.87 24.35 2.41
N PRO A 640 6.24 25.19 3.24
CA PRO A 640 6.41 26.64 3.16
C PRO A 640 7.91 26.97 3.07
N LEU A 641 8.29 27.75 2.07
CA LEU A 641 9.68 28.10 1.79
C LEU A 641 9.88 29.58 2.07
N LYS A 642 10.97 29.94 2.75
CA LYS A 642 11.38 31.33 2.93
C LYS A 642 12.84 31.55 2.57
N ASP A 643 13.18 32.80 2.30
CA ASP A 643 14.55 33.30 2.31
C ASP A 643 14.69 34.41 3.37
N ALA A 644 15.84 35.06 3.44
CA ALA A 644 16.11 36.12 4.41
C ALA A 644 15.18 37.36 4.30
N ARG A 645 14.40 37.49 3.21
CA ARG A 645 13.61 38.70 2.90
C ARG A 645 12.14 38.42 2.62
N THR A 646 11.76 37.19 2.30
CA THR A 646 10.43 36.87 1.76
C THR A 646 9.97 35.49 2.23
N HIS A 647 8.74 35.46 2.74
CA HIS A 647 8.01 34.25 3.13
C HIS A 647 7.19 33.70 1.96
N HIS A 648 6.86 32.41 2.02
CA HIS A 648 6.05 31.68 1.03
C HIS A 648 6.56 31.76 -0.42
N LEU A 649 7.86 31.59 -0.60
CA LEU A 649 8.46 31.51 -1.92
C LEU A 649 7.93 30.30 -2.69
N TYR A 650 7.40 30.55 -3.89
CA TYR A 650 7.12 29.48 -4.86
C TYR A 650 8.39 28.98 -5.55
N TYR A 651 9.31 29.90 -5.80
CA TYR A 651 10.52 29.69 -6.59
C TYR A 651 11.69 30.43 -5.95
N TRP A 652 12.79 29.72 -5.76
CA TRP A 652 14.07 30.28 -5.32
C TRP A 652 15.20 29.66 -6.13
N ARG A 653 16.16 30.48 -6.56
CA ARG A 653 17.27 30.01 -7.40
C ARG A 653 18.61 30.54 -6.89
N ARG A 654 19.54 29.63 -6.74
CA ARG A 654 20.98 29.92 -6.59
C ARG A 654 21.74 28.80 -7.27
N ASP A 655 22.36 29.08 -8.41
CA ASP A 655 23.01 28.04 -9.19
C ASP A 655 24.08 27.29 -8.35
N PRO A 656 24.19 25.95 -8.49
CA PRO A 656 23.48 25.07 -9.43
C PRO A 656 22.09 24.55 -8.97
N LEU A 657 21.53 25.07 -7.86
CA LEU A 657 20.26 24.61 -7.29
C LEU A 657 19.09 25.54 -7.58
N ILE A 658 17.94 24.93 -7.84
CA ILE A 658 16.64 25.60 -7.88
C ILE A 658 15.75 24.91 -6.87
N VAL A 659 15.10 25.66 -5.99
CA VAL A 659 14.14 25.14 -5.02
C VAL A 659 12.77 25.65 -5.41
N THR A 660 11.81 24.74 -5.54
CA THR A 660 10.41 25.09 -5.75
C THR A 660 9.56 24.48 -4.65
N SER A 661 8.68 25.30 -4.08
CA SER A 661 7.73 24.85 -3.06
C SER A 661 6.33 24.79 -3.64
N THR A 662 5.69 23.64 -3.47
CA THR A 662 4.31 23.37 -3.87
C THR A 662 3.31 23.50 -2.71
N ALA A 663 3.76 23.95 -1.53
CA ALA A 663 2.94 24.01 -0.32
C ALA A 663 1.66 24.85 -0.50
N GLY A 664 0.48 24.25 -0.44
CA GLY A 664 -0.80 24.94 -0.69
C GLY A 664 -1.03 25.39 -2.14
N LEU A 665 -0.19 24.94 -3.08
CA LEU A 665 -0.37 25.16 -4.53
C LEU A 665 -0.96 23.94 -5.22
N LEU A 666 -0.63 22.72 -4.78
CA LEU A 666 -1.21 21.51 -5.36
C LEU A 666 -2.73 21.50 -5.24
N ASP A 667 -3.29 22.00 -4.14
CA ASP A 667 -4.74 22.14 -3.94
C ASP A 667 -5.43 23.09 -4.93
N LYS A 668 -4.67 23.97 -5.60
CA LYS A 668 -5.18 24.93 -6.58
C LYS A 668 -5.05 24.42 -8.02
N LEU A 669 -4.33 23.32 -8.22
CA LEU A 669 -4.24 22.65 -9.51
C LEU A 669 -5.55 21.90 -9.79
N ASN A 670 -5.88 21.74 -11.07
CA ASN A 670 -7.04 20.99 -11.52
C ASN A 670 -6.76 20.37 -12.89
N GLU A 671 -7.55 19.36 -13.25
CA GLU A 671 -7.37 18.57 -14.47
C GLU A 671 -7.60 19.35 -15.78
N ARG A 672 -8.27 20.51 -15.74
CA ARG A 672 -8.74 21.20 -16.97
C ARG A 672 -7.90 22.42 -17.35
N GLU A 673 -7.60 23.29 -16.39
CA GLU A 673 -7.02 24.61 -16.64
C GLU A 673 -5.63 24.78 -16.01
N PHE A 674 -5.36 24.21 -14.84
CA PHE A 674 -4.10 24.40 -14.13
C PHE A 674 -3.49 23.05 -13.76
N THR A 675 -2.81 22.41 -14.70
CA THR A 675 -2.29 21.06 -14.51
C THR A 675 -0.85 21.06 -13.97
N VAL A 676 -0.45 19.96 -13.34
CA VAL A 676 0.93 19.75 -12.85
C VAL A 676 1.93 19.83 -14.01
N GLU A 677 1.57 19.31 -15.18
CA GLU A 677 2.45 19.30 -16.35
C GLU A 677 2.70 20.70 -16.91
N ARG A 678 1.68 21.58 -16.92
CA ARG A 678 1.87 23.00 -17.27
C ARG A 678 2.79 23.70 -16.27
N MET A 679 2.59 23.47 -14.98
CA MET A 679 3.48 23.99 -13.93
C MET A 679 4.94 23.55 -14.16
N MET A 680 5.15 22.26 -14.46
CA MET A 680 6.48 21.72 -14.74
C MET A 680 7.09 22.25 -16.03
N ALA A 681 6.29 22.40 -17.09
CA ALA A 681 6.72 23.00 -18.34
C ALA A 681 7.18 24.45 -18.16
N HIS A 682 6.46 25.22 -17.35
CA HIS A 682 6.82 26.60 -17.02
C HIS A 682 8.11 26.68 -16.20
N LEU A 683 8.22 25.85 -15.17
CA LEU A 683 9.42 25.75 -14.35
C LEU A 683 10.64 25.42 -15.23
N ALA A 684 10.51 24.43 -16.11
CA ALA A 684 11.54 24.06 -17.07
C ALA A 684 11.90 25.21 -18.02
N ALA A 685 10.90 25.92 -18.57
CA ALA A 685 11.10 27.06 -19.46
C ALA A 685 11.81 28.23 -18.76
N ALA A 686 11.46 28.55 -17.52
CA ALA A 686 12.09 29.59 -16.73
C ALA A 686 13.56 29.26 -16.39
N ILE A 687 13.84 27.99 -16.05
CA ILE A 687 15.21 27.52 -15.77
C ILE A 687 16.08 27.63 -17.03
N VAL A 688 15.58 27.12 -18.16
CA VAL A 688 16.29 27.10 -19.46
C VAL A 688 16.50 28.50 -20.02
N ALA A 689 15.54 29.41 -19.83
CA ALA A 689 15.68 30.81 -20.23
C ALA A 689 16.96 31.42 -19.65
N GLY A 690 17.24 31.16 -18.36
CA GLY A 690 18.51 31.54 -17.73
C GLY A 690 18.80 33.03 -17.79
N ILE A 691 17.75 33.85 -17.68
CA ILE A 691 17.80 35.30 -17.51
C ILE A 691 17.07 35.65 -16.21
N GLU A 692 17.38 36.81 -15.62
CA GLU A 692 16.75 37.20 -14.36
C GLU A 692 15.23 37.42 -14.53
N PRO A 693 14.42 36.97 -13.56
CA PRO A 693 13.01 37.32 -13.49
C PRO A 693 12.79 38.83 -13.46
N HIS A 694 11.58 39.26 -13.80
CA HIS A 694 11.18 40.64 -13.64
C HIS A 694 11.32 41.10 -12.17
N LYS A 695 11.57 42.40 -11.95
CA LYS A 695 11.46 43.00 -10.61
C LYS A 695 10.01 43.00 -10.16
N ARG A 696 9.78 43.07 -8.84
CA ARG A 696 8.44 43.16 -8.24
C ARG A 696 7.64 44.29 -8.91
N GLY A 697 6.42 43.98 -9.37
CA GLY A 697 5.51 44.92 -10.03
C GLY A 697 5.83 45.26 -11.49
N VAL A 698 6.80 44.58 -12.11
CA VAL A 698 7.22 44.83 -13.51
C VAL A 698 6.90 43.62 -14.39
N GLY A 699 6.49 43.87 -15.63
CA GLY A 699 6.22 42.83 -16.63
C GLY A 699 4.81 42.23 -16.49
N PRO A 700 4.34 41.51 -17.52
CA PRO A 700 2.98 40.99 -17.52
C PRO A 700 2.89 39.63 -16.80
N ALA A 701 1.76 39.37 -16.14
CA ALA A 701 1.53 38.19 -15.31
C ALA A 701 1.47 36.86 -16.08
N ASP A 702 1.31 36.93 -17.41
CA ASP A 702 1.37 35.80 -18.34
C ASP A 702 2.79 35.50 -18.83
N CYS A 703 3.82 36.17 -18.29
CA CYS A 703 5.21 35.85 -18.59
C CYS A 703 5.77 34.77 -17.64
N PRO A 704 6.48 33.73 -18.13
CA PRO A 704 7.14 32.73 -17.27
C PRO A 704 8.16 33.30 -16.28
N LEU A 705 8.63 34.53 -16.52
CA LEU A 705 9.61 35.24 -15.71
C LEU A 705 8.98 36.35 -14.85
N TYR A 706 7.65 36.37 -14.73
CA TYR A 706 6.93 37.32 -13.89
C TYR A 706 7.20 37.09 -12.40
N TYR A 707 7.38 38.17 -11.64
CA TYR A 707 7.54 38.10 -10.19
C TYR A 707 6.18 37.89 -9.51
N ASN A 708 5.86 36.63 -9.20
CA ASN A 708 4.58 36.25 -8.63
C ASN A 708 4.60 36.25 -7.08
N SER A 709 4.52 37.43 -6.45
CA SER A 709 4.50 37.55 -4.99
C SER A 709 3.25 36.95 -4.33
N GLU A 710 2.14 36.89 -5.06
CA GLU A 710 0.86 36.40 -4.55
C GLU A 710 0.67 34.89 -4.74
N ARG A 711 1.66 34.21 -5.35
CA ARG A 711 1.59 32.78 -5.70
C ARG A 711 0.31 32.45 -6.49
N ASN A 712 -0.10 33.35 -7.38
CA ASN A 712 -1.28 33.18 -8.21
C ASN A 712 -1.08 31.98 -9.15
N ILE A 713 -2.00 31.03 -9.11
CA ILE A 713 -1.89 29.77 -9.86
C ILE A 713 -1.85 29.99 -11.38
N ARG A 714 -2.49 31.06 -11.89
CA ARG A 714 -2.46 31.40 -13.32
C ARG A 714 -1.05 31.72 -13.83
N SER A 715 -0.26 32.41 -13.01
CA SER A 715 1.14 32.72 -13.32
C SER A 715 2.09 31.55 -13.06
N ILE A 716 1.58 30.42 -12.54
CA ILE A 716 2.34 29.21 -12.22
C ILE A 716 2.03 28.09 -13.21
N ALA A 717 0.76 27.87 -13.56
CA ALA A 717 0.27 26.74 -14.36
C ALA A 717 -0.72 27.15 -15.47
N GLY A 718 -0.94 28.45 -15.71
CA GLY A 718 -1.82 28.95 -16.78
C GLY A 718 -1.21 28.84 -18.18
N ARG A 719 -1.63 29.69 -19.12
CA ARG A 719 -0.98 29.78 -20.44
C ARG A 719 0.01 30.92 -20.43
N LEU A 720 1.31 30.61 -20.44
CA LEU A 720 2.36 31.62 -20.36
C LEU A 720 3.10 31.82 -21.68
N THR A 721 3.51 33.07 -21.95
CA THR A 721 4.33 33.43 -23.11
C THR A 721 5.42 34.44 -22.74
N PHE A 722 6.61 34.34 -23.33
CA PHE A 722 7.67 35.32 -23.10
C PHE A 722 7.28 36.69 -23.65
N CYS A 723 7.25 37.71 -22.78
CA CYS A 723 6.90 39.08 -23.15
C CYS A 723 7.97 39.71 -24.09
N PRO A 724 7.61 40.79 -24.83
CA PRO A 724 8.55 41.45 -25.75
C PRO A 724 9.84 41.93 -25.07
N ALA A 725 9.77 42.36 -23.81
CA ALA A 725 10.94 42.82 -23.06
C ALA A 725 11.92 41.67 -22.78
N CYS A 726 11.44 40.50 -22.33
CA CYS A 726 12.26 39.31 -22.12
C CYS A 726 12.87 38.81 -23.43
N ARG A 727 12.09 38.78 -24.52
CA ARG A 727 12.60 38.34 -25.85
C ARG A 727 13.77 39.19 -26.34
N LYS A 728 13.77 40.50 -26.07
CA LYS A 728 14.86 41.42 -26.44
C LYS A 728 16.18 41.16 -25.71
N GLN A 729 16.17 40.44 -24.59
CA GLN A 729 17.39 40.10 -23.84
C GLN A 729 18.21 38.99 -24.53
N PHE A 730 17.59 38.20 -25.41
CA PHE A 730 18.26 37.08 -26.10
C PHE A 730 18.93 37.54 -27.40
N LYS A 731 20.16 38.07 -27.32
CA LYS A 731 20.84 38.73 -28.45
C LYS A 731 21.74 37.78 -29.23
N THR A 732 22.47 36.92 -28.54
CA THR A 732 23.45 35.99 -29.12
C THR A 732 22.79 34.74 -29.73
N PRO A 733 23.47 34.01 -30.64
CA PRO A 733 22.93 32.75 -31.19
C PRO A 733 22.61 31.72 -30.10
N ALA A 734 23.46 31.59 -29.08
CA ALA A 734 23.24 30.68 -27.96
C ALA A 734 22.03 31.10 -27.10
N GLU A 735 21.83 32.40 -26.88
CA GLU A 735 20.64 32.92 -26.20
C GLU A 735 19.36 32.69 -27.00
N ARG A 736 19.37 32.91 -28.32
CA ARG A 736 18.21 32.63 -29.16
C ARG A 736 17.85 31.14 -29.15
N ALA A 737 18.87 30.28 -29.12
CA ALA A 737 18.68 28.85 -28.96
C ALA A 737 17.99 28.51 -27.61
N ARG A 738 18.41 29.13 -26.51
CA ARG A 738 17.76 28.98 -25.19
C ARG A 738 16.30 29.45 -25.21
N LEU A 739 16.02 30.61 -25.81
CA LEU A 739 14.66 31.11 -25.96
C LEU A 739 13.79 30.13 -26.76
N GLN A 740 14.30 29.58 -27.85
CA GLN A 740 13.57 28.61 -28.66
C GLN A 740 13.27 27.33 -27.88
N ALA A 741 14.24 26.81 -27.11
CA ALA A 741 14.02 25.67 -26.24
C ALA A 741 12.98 25.96 -25.15
N ALA A 742 13.03 27.15 -24.53
CA ALA A 742 12.05 27.57 -23.53
C ALA A 742 10.63 27.68 -24.11
N ILE A 743 10.46 28.22 -25.32
CA ILE A 743 9.16 28.28 -26.02
C ILE A 743 8.64 26.87 -26.33
N GLN A 744 9.51 25.97 -26.79
CA GLN A 744 9.15 24.57 -27.06
C GLN A 744 8.72 23.82 -25.79
N LEU A 745 9.34 24.12 -24.64
CA LEU A 745 8.94 23.56 -23.35
C LEU A 745 7.55 24.04 -22.94
N LEU A 746 7.24 25.33 -23.08
CA LEU A 746 5.88 25.84 -22.83
C LEU A 746 4.84 25.19 -23.74
N ALA A 747 5.18 24.98 -25.02
CA ALA A 747 4.31 24.33 -26.00
C ALA A 747 4.16 22.81 -25.80
N ALA A 748 4.99 22.18 -24.95
CA ALA A 748 4.90 20.75 -24.67
C ALA A 748 3.57 20.40 -24.00
N TYR A 749 2.98 21.34 -23.26
CA TYR A 749 1.69 21.23 -22.58
C TYR A 749 0.88 22.52 -22.80
N PRO A 750 0.16 22.63 -23.95
CA PRO A 750 -0.54 23.86 -24.37
C PRO A 750 -1.78 24.18 -23.55
#